data_AF-A0A966WMU9-F1
#
_entry.id   AF-A0A966WMU9-F1
#
_cell.length_a   1.000
_cell.length_b   1.000
_cell.length_c   1.000
_cell.angle_alpha   90.00
_cell.angle_beta   90.00
_cell.angle_gamma   90.00
#
_symmetry.space_group_name_H-M   'P 1'
#
loop_
_entity.id
_entity.type
_entity.pdbx_description
1 polymer ?
#
loop_
_entity_poly.entity_id
_entity_poly.type
_entity_poly.pdbx_seq_one_letter_code
_entity_poly.pdbx_strand_id
1 'polypeptide(L)'
;MNASSRAFPFWTARRAARSAVSILFVLSAGSARALAEDAPQAASSDLPVAPQLDFQTLLDFSGGVSGLPPRSNNSDRLGIEPFGVGLSDLNDAALREQSLDELRLYVLEHAPLGTNESFAERRRSRWLLLQRAGKRERLTEELWHAFSNREVHETSELGLRLGSWLIEHGAADDALKVFQEMLATPELDAGSVRQARLGIIEGFLAIDDVERADAAARDFQNDYDPKEPSWTVLQARLALRQDDPTRAAEILQDNPSVSTQLWLIFSEWRSLTIEAPVALSRLGAIPIPAESETLERTRTAMVAVIADQPSLAATRVNALERLIEWAEELDPLFALDLPQTLLVAYGHIAHTIIKERGMDSSSAEGLWQALWQKGDLSALEERALAVNLIWTGLYPSTPVSGYGWLIRHCLSHQKLGLIQVFFGDRGVLASYEALDDGALLILMDEALRNTDFALAAALQRLIRKRPDTIDLGAWVVRTARIQVLGGYPKLGADNLDQWLSTLKEISPDSLDRVMQIMFDLQFLEQHELAIKLFESASRLIRTADQKRELFYWMGQSWLGIDEPARAAAYFLESANLSGPNDLLWRRSALYQAGLALEAATFYDDATQVYQQLLSDANDAKLQAKLQYRLAQIQLARIRQEGR
;
A
#
# COMPACT_ATOMS: atom_id res chain seq x y z
N MET A 1 26.23 29.96 -39.23
CA MET A 1 27.33 30.29 -38.30
C MET A 1 26.73 30.37 -36.91
N ASN A 2 26.69 29.23 -36.21
CA ASN A 2 27.57 28.89 -35.07
C ASN A 2 27.24 29.76 -33.85
N ALA A 3 26.48 29.23 -32.87
CA ALA A 3 26.98 28.48 -31.69
C ALA A 3 27.20 29.46 -30.52
N SER A 4 26.85 29.26 -29.24
CA SER A 4 26.22 28.21 -28.44
C SER A 4 26.00 28.81 -27.04
N SER A 5 24.87 28.56 -26.37
CA SER A 5 24.86 28.25 -24.92
C SER A 5 23.46 27.78 -24.52
N ARG A 6 23.33 26.46 -24.34
CA ARG A 6 22.19 25.81 -23.68
C ARG A 6 22.33 26.00 -22.17
N ALA A 7 21.27 26.47 -21.53
CA ALA A 7 21.05 26.35 -20.10
C ALA A 7 19.61 25.84 -19.90
N PHE A 8 19.48 24.59 -19.47
CA PHE A 8 18.24 23.97 -19.00
C PHE A 8 18.18 24.13 -17.47
N PRO A 9 17.08 24.60 -16.87
CA PRO A 9 16.81 24.36 -15.47
C PRO A 9 15.80 23.22 -15.27
N PHE A 10 16.10 22.43 -14.24
CA PHE A 10 15.33 21.37 -13.59
C PHE A 10 13.95 21.81 -13.04
N TRP A 11 13.09 20.82 -12.77
CA TRP A 11 11.90 20.70 -11.89
C TRP A 11 10.69 20.14 -12.68
N THR A 12 9.91 19.12 -12.30
CA THR A 12 9.93 18.06 -11.25
C THR A 12 8.79 17.13 -11.60
N ALA A 13 9.06 15.82 -11.69
CA ALA A 13 8.04 14.78 -11.71
C ALA A 13 7.97 14.16 -10.32
N ARG A 14 6.78 14.13 -9.69
CA ARG A 14 6.39 13.19 -8.62
C ARG A 14 4.92 13.45 -8.24
N ARG A 15 4.00 12.72 -8.87
CA ARG A 15 2.62 12.58 -8.41
C ARG A 15 2.05 11.30 -9.02
N ALA A 16 1.96 10.25 -8.22
CA ALA A 16 1.00 9.14 -8.31
C ALA A 16 1.37 8.09 -7.24
N ALA A 17 0.35 7.57 -6.57
CA ALA A 17 0.33 6.47 -5.60
C ALA A 17 0.02 6.89 -4.15
N ARG A 18 -1.26 7.14 -3.87
CA ARG A 18 -1.88 6.91 -2.55
C ARG A 18 -3.30 6.37 -2.75
N SER A 19 -3.65 5.41 -1.89
CA SER A 19 -4.93 4.71 -1.72
C SER A 19 -5.15 3.49 -2.62
N ALA A 20 -5.50 2.29 -2.14
CA ALA A 20 -5.82 1.84 -0.79
C ALA A 20 -5.77 0.30 -0.73
N VAL A 21 -5.26 -0.27 0.37
CA VAL A 21 -5.73 -1.57 0.91
C VAL A 21 -5.71 -1.46 2.42
N SER A 22 -6.90 -1.32 3.00
CA SER A 22 -7.15 -1.51 4.43
C SER A 22 -7.82 -2.87 4.61
N ILE A 23 -7.20 -3.78 5.37
CA ILE A 23 -7.91 -4.90 6.00
C ILE A 23 -7.43 -5.02 7.44
N LEU A 24 -8.38 -4.82 8.36
CA LEU A 24 -8.25 -4.99 9.81
C LEU A 24 -8.10 -6.47 10.20
N PHE A 25 -7.28 -6.72 11.23
CA PHE A 25 -7.23 -7.95 12.01
C PHE A 25 -7.68 -7.65 13.45
N VAL A 26 -8.60 -8.45 14.01
CA VAL A 26 -8.71 -8.69 15.46
C VAL A 26 -9.08 -10.16 15.69
N LEU A 27 -8.31 -10.84 16.53
CA LEU A 27 -8.48 -12.22 17.02
C LEU A 27 -9.31 -12.24 18.33
N SER A 28 -10.12 -13.29 18.53
CA SER A 28 -10.16 -14.05 19.80
C SER A 28 -11.10 -15.26 19.69
N ALA A 29 -10.68 -16.38 20.28
CA ALA A 29 -11.30 -17.69 20.23
C ALA A 29 -12.27 -17.96 21.39
N GLY A 30 -13.29 -18.79 21.12
CA GLY A 30 -13.87 -19.71 22.11
C GLY A 30 -15.34 -19.47 22.47
N SER A 31 -16.27 -20.15 21.80
CA SER A 31 -17.35 -20.96 22.39
C SER A 31 -18.24 -21.54 21.29
N ALA A 32 -18.39 -22.86 21.32
CA ALA A 32 -19.10 -23.65 20.33
C ALA A 32 -20.64 -23.53 20.41
N ARG A 33 -21.28 -23.84 19.27
CA ARG A 33 -22.61 -24.45 19.12
C ARG A 33 -23.84 -23.53 19.31
N ALA A 34 -24.41 -23.09 18.20
CA ALA A 34 -25.80 -23.37 17.79
C ALA A 34 -26.10 -22.75 16.42
N LEU A 35 -26.88 -23.48 15.60
CA LEU A 35 -27.52 -23.07 14.35
C LEU A 35 -26.63 -22.99 13.10
N ALA A 36 -26.29 -24.18 12.60
CA ALA A 36 -26.08 -24.40 11.18
C ALA A 36 -27.45 -24.71 10.54
N GLU A 37 -27.89 -23.87 9.59
CA GLU A 37 -28.81 -24.26 8.52
C GLU A 37 -28.67 -23.22 7.36
N ASP A 38 -28.43 -23.76 6.16
CA ASP A 38 -28.46 -23.16 4.82
C ASP A 38 -27.42 -22.11 4.36
N ALA A 39 -26.25 -22.60 3.90
CA ALA A 39 -25.59 -22.23 2.63
C ALA A 39 -24.32 -23.09 2.40
N PRO A 40 -23.96 -23.45 1.15
CA PRO A 40 -22.88 -24.40 0.88
C PRO A 40 -21.51 -23.80 1.22
N GLN A 41 -20.86 -24.42 2.21
CA GLN A 41 -19.50 -24.14 2.64
C GLN A 41 -18.51 -24.46 1.50
N ALA A 42 -17.76 -23.44 1.06
CA ALA A 42 -16.51 -23.64 0.35
C ALA A 42 -15.55 -24.41 1.27
N ALA A 43 -15.23 -25.64 0.88
CA ALA A 43 -14.36 -26.54 1.63
C ALA A 43 -12.93 -25.97 1.72
N SER A 44 -12.58 -25.53 2.92
CA SER A 44 -11.20 -25.43 3.38
C SER A 44 -10.58 -26.82 3.56
N SER A 45 -9.27 -26.89 3.26
CA SER A 45 -8.22 -27.74 3.89
C SER A 45 -7.71 -29.04 3.22
N ASP A 46 -6.37 -29.15 3.31
CA ASP A 46 -5.48 -30.31 3.49
C ASP A 46 -4.96 -31.14 2.30
N LEU A 47 -3.81 -30.70 1.77
CA LEU A 47 -2.58 -31.49 1.58
C LEU A 47 -1.46 -30.78 2.34
N PRO A 48 -0.38 -31.46 2.78
CA PRO A 48 0.36 -31.03 3.95
C PRO A 48 0.93 -29.62 3.78
N VAL A 49 0.77 -28.89 4.87
CA VAL A 49 1.38 -27.60 5.18
C VAL A 49 2.80 -27.60 4.60
N ALA A 50 3.18 -26.51 3.92
CA ALA A 50 4.59 -26.14 3.77
C ALA A 50 5.31 -26.40 5.12
N PRO A 51 6.60 -26.78 5.16
CA PRO A 51 7.29 -27.04 6.42
C PRO A 51 6.88 -25.97 7.45
N GLN A 52 6.21 -26.40 8.53
CA GLN A 52 5.61 -25.50 9.51
C GLN A 52 6.74 -24.72 10.17
N LEU A 53 6.96 -23.51 9.68
CA LEU A 53 7.79 -22.52 10.34
C LEU A 53 6.96 -21.95 11.48
N ASP A 54 7.45 -22.10 12.71
CA ASP A 54 6.87 -21.47 13.89
C ASP A 54 7.05 -19.95 13.78
N PHE A 55 6.08 -19.27 13.16
CA PHE A 55 6.09 -17.83 12.99
C PHE A 55 5.75 -17.16 14.33
N GLN A 56 6.76 -16.89 15.15
CA GLN A 56 6.62 -15.89 16.21
C GLN A 56 6.55 -14.50 15.56
N THR A 57 5.33 -14.05 15.26
CA THR A 57 4.99 -12.69 14.81
C THR A 57 5.03 -11.66 15.96
N LEU A 58 5.36 -12.09 17.17
CA LEU A 58 5.58 -11.21 18.32
C LEU A 58 7.08 -10.88 18.42
N LEU A 59 7.41 -9.60 18.30
CA LEU A 59 8.74 -9.02 18.43
C LEU A 59 9.29 -9.23 19.86
N ASP A 60 9.70 -10.45 20.21
CA ASP A 60 10.47 -10.71 21.43
C ASP A 60 11.95 -10.94 21.06
N PHE A 61 12.71 -9.84 21.13
CA PHE A 61 14.17 -9.82 20.88
C PHE A 61 14.98 -9.79 22.17
N SER A 62 14.40 -10.21 23.30
CA SER A 62 15.14 -10.34 24.57
C SER A 62 16.21 -11.47 24.53
N GLY A 63 16.16 -12.35 23.53
CA GLY A 63 17.19 -13.37 23.27
C GLY A 63 18.41 -12.80 22.56
N GLY A 64 19.52 -12.61 23.29
CA GLY A 64 20.78 -12.13 22.73
C GLY A 64 21.35 -13.05 21.65
N VAL A 65 21.80 -12.46 20.54
CA VAL A 65 22.54 -13.15 19.47
C VAL A 65 23.97 -13.38 19.94
N SER A 66 24.21 -14.44 20.71
CA SER A 66 25.54 -14.75 21.22
C SER A 66 26.43 -15.32 20.12
N GLY A 67 27.33 -14.51 19.57
CA GLY A 67 28.53 -15.00 18.91
C GLY A 67 29.55 -15.45 19.96
N LEU A 68 29.83 -16.75 20.05
CA LEU A 68 30.94 -17.27 20.85
C LEU A 68 32.26 -17.27 20.03
N PRO A 69 33.43 -17.07 20.68
CA PRO A 69 34.73 -16.92 20.02
C PRO A 69 35.28 -18.27 19.52
N PRO A 70 36.29 -18.28 18.62
CA PRO A 70 36.73 -19.51 17.97
C PRO A 70 37.42 -20.42 18.99
N ARG A 71 36.84 -21.60 19.24
CA ARG A 71 37.54 -22.70 19.91
C ARG A 71 37.53 -23.96 19.08
N SER A 72 38.71 -24.56 19.08
CA SER A 72 39.26 -25.49 18.12
C SER A 72 38.72 -26.91 18.18
N ASN A 73 38.81 -27.55 17.02
CA ASN A 73 39.02 -28.98 16.79
C ASN A 73 37.90 -29.90 17.27
N ASN A 74 36.96 -30.17 16.38
CA ASN A 74 36.57 -31.56 16.16
C ASN A 74 36.53 -31.89 14.67
N SER A 75 37.12 -33.04 14.38
CA SER A 75 37.57 -33.51 13.08
C SER A 75 36.45 -34.24 12.33
N ASP A 76 35.45 -33.50 11.87
CA ASP A 76 34.56 -33.93 10.78
C ASP A 76 34.54 -32.84 9.70
N ARG A 77 35.73 -32.62 9.12
CA ARG A 77 35.90 -31.85 7.89
C ARG A 77 35.57 -32.76 6.71
N LEU A 78 34.30 -32.84 6.35
CA LEU A 78 33.95 -33.20 4.98
C LEU A 78 34.10 -31.94 4.12
N GLY A 79 35.03 -32.01 3.18
CA GLY A 79 35.25 -30.97 2.17
C GLY A 79 34.04 -30.85 1.26
N ILE A 80 33.09 -30.02 1.66
CA ILE A 80 31.96 -29.62 0.83
C ILE A 80 32.39 -28.34 0.10
N GLU A 81 32.60 -28.43 -1.22
CA GLU A 81 32.82 -27.25 -2.06
C GLU A 81 31.63 -26.27 -1.91
N PRO A 82 31.87 -24.95 -1.97
CA PRO A 82 30.80 -23.96 -1.97
C PRO A 82 29.85 -24.24 -3.14
N PHE A 83 28.57 -24.40 -2.82
CA PHE A 83 27.56 -24.72 -3.81
C PHE A 83 27.19 -23.50 -4.66
N GLY A 84 27.19 -23.65 -5.98
CA GLY A 84 26.60 -22.69 -6.92
C GLY A 84 25.07 -22.83 -6.99
N VAL A 85 24.40 -21.74 -7.40
CA VAL A 85 22.94 -21.64 -7.56
C VAL A 85 22.56 -21.08 -8.93
N GLY A 86 23.40 -21.22 -9.97
CA GLY A 86 23.17 -20.61 -11.29
C GLY A 86 22.31 -21.46 -12.23
N LEU A 87 21.62 -20.82 -13.18
CA LEU A 87 20.81 -21.50 -14.22
C LEU A 87 21.62 -22.50 -15.08
N SER A 88 22.92 -22.24 -15.29
CA SER A 88 23.83 -23.13 -16.02
C SER A 88 24.11 -24.44 -15.29
N ASP A 89 23.82 -24.49 -14.00
CA ASP A 89 24.01 -25.65 -13.15
C ASP A 89 22.76 -26.56 -13.15
N LEU A 90 21.70 -26.16 -13.87
CA LEU A 90 20.48 -26.94 -14.06
C LEU A 90 20.69 -28.02 -15.14
N ASN A 91 20.17 -29.22 -14.88
CA ASN A 91 20.41 -30.39 -15.73
C ASN A 91 19.53 -30.39 -17.00
N ASP A 92 20.05 -29.82 -18.10
CA ASP A 92 19.38 -29.70 -19.41
C ASP A 92 19.03 -31.05 -20.06
N ALA A 93 19.75 -32.12 -19.71
CA ALA A 93 19.42 -33.48 -20.16
C ALA A 93 18.14 -34.01 -19.49
N ALA A 94 17.92 -33.66 -18.23
CA ALA A 94 16.73 -34.06 -17.48
C ALA A 94 15.45 -33.38 -18.01
N LEU A 95 15.53 -32.13 -18.48
CA LEU A 95 14.40 -31.42 -19.10
C LEU A 95 13.99 -32.06 -20.45
N ARG A 96 14.97 -32.58 -21.22
CA ARG A 96 14.71 -33.28 -22.49
C ARG A 96 14.13 -34.67 -22.30
N GLU A 97 14.64 -35.44 -21.34
CA GLU A 97 14.09 -36.76 -21.02
C GLU A 97 12.64 -36.67 -20.52
N GLN A 98 12.28 -35.54 -19.92
CA GLN A 98 10.93 -35.30 -19.40
C GLN A 98 9.96 -34.72 -20.45
N SER A 99 10.45 -34.19 -21.58
CA SER A 99 9.67 -33.60 -22.69
C SER A 99 9.00 -32.23 -22.41
N LEU A 100 9.67 -31.37 -21.62
CA LEU A 100 9.19 -30.04 -21.20
C LEU A 100 9.55 -28.94 -22.25
N ASP A 101 8.74 -28.75 -23.29
CA ASP A 101 9.01 -27.97 -24.51
C ASP A 101 8.84 -26.44 -24.36
N GLU A 102 7.90 -25.98 -23.54
CA GLU A 102 7.64 -24.54 -23.39
C GLU A 102 8.62 -23.93 -22.35
N LEU A 103 8.98 -24.69 -21.31
CA LEU A 103 10.10 -24.40 -20.41
C LEU A 103 11.42 -24.36 -21.16
N ARG A 104 11.59 -25.23 -22.16
CA ARG A 104 12.70 -25.13 -23.10
C ARG A 104 12.70 -23.82 -23.87
N LEU A 105 11.57 -23.31 -24.37
CA LEU A 105 11.54 -22.01 -25.07
C LEU A 105 12.09 -20.88 -24.18
N TYR A 106 11.68 -20.87 -22.91
CA TYR A 106 12.14 -19.90 -21.95
C TYR A 106 13.65 -20.01 -21.67
N VAL A 107 14.14 -21.23 -21.44
CA VAL A 107 15.58 -21.47 -21.22
C VAL A 107 16.38 -21.09 -22.48
N LEU A 108 15.85 -21.35 -23.68
CA LEU A 108 16.44 -20.93 -24.95
C LEU A 108 16.48 -19.39 -25.10
N GLU A 109 15.54 -18.62 -24.56
CA GLU A 109 15.59 -17.15 -24.66
C GLU A 109 16.64 -16.50 -23.75
N HIS A 110 17.00 -17.18 -22.65
CA HIS A 110 17.79 -16.58 -21.56
C HIS A 110 19.14 -17.29 -21.33
N ALA A 111 19.35 -18.46 -21.92
CA ALA A 111 20.64 -19.14 -21.95
C ALA A 111 21.44 -18.72 -23.21
N PRO A 112 22.79 -18.62 -23.13
CA PRO A 112 23.62 -18.33 -24.29
C PRO A 112 23.47 -19.40 -25.37
N LEU A 113 23.62 -19.00 -26.64
CA LEU A 113 23.55 -19.89 -27.80
C LEU A 113 24.47 -21.11 -27.61
N GLY A 114 23.88 -22.29 -27.59
CA GLY A 114 24.62 -23.54 -27.62
C GLY A 114 25.46 -23.63 -28.89
N THR A 115 26.55 -24.39 -28.85
CA THR A 115 27.57 -24.43 -29.91
C THR A 115 27.09 -24.95 -31.27
N ASN A 116 25.84 -25.43 -31.41
CA ASN A 116 25.29 -26.07 -32.62
C ASN A 116 23.86 -25.61 -33.06
N GLU A 117 23.35 -24.39 -32.74
CA GLU A 117 21.96 -23.92 -33.06
C GLU A 117 21.85 -22.65 -33.98
N SER A 118 20.74 -22.44 -34.75
CA SER A 118 20.52 -21.33 -35.73
C SER A 118 19.43 -20.27 -35.38
N PHE A 119 19.49 -19.02 -35.90
CA PHE A 119 18.67 -17.84 -35.48
C PHE A 119 17.27 -17.72 -36.13
N ALA A 120 17.13 -18.14 -37.39
CA ALA A 120 15.85 -18.08 -38.11
C ALA A 120 14.84 -19.11 -37.56
N GLU A 121 15.36 -20.23 -37.07
CA GLU A 121 14.58 -21.28 -36.40
C GLU A 121 14.03 -20.80 -35.04
N ARG A 122 14.70 -19.86 -34.36
CA ARG A 122 14.27 -19.29 -33.05
C ARG A 122 13.08 -18.31 -33.12
N ARG A 123 13.01 -17.41 -34.12
CA ARG A 123 11.97 -16.34 -34.22
C ARG A 123 10.59 -16.87 -34.60
N ARG A 124 10.57 -17.90 -35.44
CA ARG A 124 9.33 -18.59 -35.83
C ARG A 124 8.76 -19.39 -34.66
N SER A 125 9.61 -20.05 -33.87
CA SER A 125 9.18 -20.66 -32.60
C SER A 125 8.56 -19.62 -31.66
N ARG A 126 9.01 -18.35 -31.65
CA ARG A 126 8.53 -17.28 -30.74
C ARG A 126 7.16 -16.67 -31.08
N TRP A 127 6.84 -16.32 -32.34
CA TRP A 127 5.47 -15.88 -32.67
C TRP A 127 4.46 -17.01 -32.49
N LEU A 128 4.86 -18.23 -32.87
CA LEU A 128 4.06 -19.44 -32.70
C LEU A 128 3.75 -19.71 -31.22
N LEU A 129 4.65 -19.30 -30.31
CA LEU A 129 4.46 -19.45 -28.87
C LEU A 129 3.83 -18.20 -28.20
N LEU A 130 4.00 -16.97 -28.71
CA LEU A 130 3.37 -15.74 -28.20
C LEU A 130 1.87 -15.66 -28.52
N GLN A 131 1.50 -16.10 -29.72
CA GLN A 131 0.11 -16.23 -30.12
C GLN A 131 -0.60 -17.34 -29.35
N ARG A 132 0.11 -18.45 -29.07
CA ARG A 132 -0.39 -19.50 -28.17
C ARG A 132 -0.49 -19.04 -26.69
N ALA A 133 -0.02 -17.84 -26.32
CA ALA A 133 0.12 -17.40 -24.92
C ALA A 133 -0.52 -16.03 -24.52
N GLY A 134 -0.99 -15.16 -25.43
CA GLY A 134 -1.90 -14.02 -25.14
C GLY A 134 -1.39 -12.79 -24.32
N LYS A 135 -0.38 -12.03 -24.76
CA LYS A 135 0.22 -10.86 -24.03
C LYS A 135 -0.17 -9.45 -24.57
N ARG A 136 -0.49 -8.45 -23.70
CA ARG A 136 -1.38 -7.27 -23.94
C ARG A 136 -0.79 -5.86 -24.22
N GLU A 137 0.35 -5.42 -23.70
CA GLU A 137 0.92 -4.08 -24.03
C GLU A 137 1.63 -4.05 -25.38
N ARG A 138 2.30 -5.16 -25.68
CA ARG A 138 2.75 -5.47 -27.04
C ARG A 138 1.59 -5.55 -28.01
N LEU A 139 0.39 -5.85 -27.50
CA LEU A 139 -0.85 -5.69 -28.24
C LEU A 139 -1.34 -4.23 -28.24
N THR A 140 -1.32 -3.47 -27.14
CA THR A 140 -1.73 -2.04 -27.08
C THR A 140 -0.92 -1.16 -28.03
N GLU A 141 0.38 -1.40 -28.18
CA GLU A 141 1.21 -0.75 -29.20
C GLU A 141 0.88 -1.22 -30.63
N GLU A 142 0.65 -2.53 -30.83
CA GLU A 142 0.11 -3.05 -32.09
C GLU A 142 -1.33 -2.51 -32.37
N LEU A 143 -2.13 -2.11 -31.35
CA LEU A 143 -3.55 -1.66 -31.39
C LEU A 143 -3.73 -0.15 -31.54
N TRP A 144 -2.94 0.69 -30.85
CA TRP A 144 -2.91 2.14 -31.07
C TRP A 144 -2.47 2.44 -32.52
N HIS A 145 -1.53 1.63 -33.01
CA HIS A 145 -1.11 1.59 -34.41
C HIS A 145 -2.24 1.13 -35.36
N ALA A 146 -3.21 0.36 -34.88
CA ALA A 146 -4.40 -0.04 -35.64
C ALA A 146 -5.55 1.00 -35.60
N PHE A 147 -5.92 1.57 -34.43
CA PHE A 147 -6.96 2.61 -34.27
C PHE A 147 -6.66 3.86 -35.12
N SER A 148 -5.38 4.23 -35.21
CA SER A 148 -4.90 5.36 -36.02
C SER A 148 -4.95 5.12 -37.52
N ASN A 149 -4.86 3.86 -37.98
CA ASN A 149 -4.85 3.48 -39.40
C ASN A 149 -6.26 3.21 -39.98
N ARG A 150 -7.32 3.42 -39.18
CA ARG A 150 -8.73 3.26 -39.58
C ARG A 150 -9.02 1.94 -40.32
N GLU A 151 -8.47 0.83 -39.83
CA GLU A 151 -8.87 -0.50 -40.30
C GLU A 151 -10.27 -0.87 -39.75
N VAL A 152 -11.29 -0.23 -40.34
CA VAL A 152 -12.75 -0.50 -40.52
C VAL A 152 -13.63 -1.10 -39.37
N HIS A 153 -14.67 -0.33 -38.96
CA HIS A 153 -16.00 -0.67 -38.35
C HIS A 153 -16.26 -0.76 -36.81
N GLU A 154 -15.34 -0.43 -35.89
CA GLU A 154 -15.56 -0.62 -34.42
C GLU A 154 -15.32 0.62 -33.52
N THR A 155 -15.57 1.85 -34.02
CA THR A 155 -15.12 3.10 -33.39
C THR A 155 -15.82 3.53 -32.09
N SER A 156 -17.10 3.20 -31.86
CA SER A 156 -17.87 3.67 -30.69
C SER A 156 -17.54 2.91 -29.40
N GLU A 157 -17.38 1.59 -29.49
CA GLU A 157 -16.99 0.73 -28.35
C GLU A 157 -15.53 0.98 -27.95
N LEU A 158 -14.64 1.08 -28.94
CA LEU A 158 -13.23 1.41 -28.71
C LEU A 158 -13.07 2.80 -28.07
N GLY A 159 -13.92 3.77 -28.45
CA GLY A 159 -13.94 5.13 -27.91
C GLY A 159 -14.35 5.22 -26.43
N LEU A 160 -15.52 4.68 -26.06
CA LEU A 160 -15.98 4.71 -24.65
C LEU A 160 -15.00 3.95 -23.73
N ARG A 161 -14.49 2.81 -24.21
CA ARG A 161 -13.58 1.95 -23.45
C ARG A 161 -12.21 2.59 -23.25
N LEU A 162 -11.74 3.37 -24.22
CA LEU A 162 -10.54 4.18 -24.08
C LEU A 162 -10.78 5.41 -23.19
N GLY A 163 -11.91 6.10 -23.33
CA GLY A 163 -12.21 7.35 -22.60
C GLY A 163 -12.37 7.18 -21.08
N SER A 164 -13.17 6.22 -20.63
CA SER A 164 -13.33 5.92 -19.20
C SER A 164 -12.03 5.41 -18.58
N TRP A 165 -11.29 4.57 -19.32
CA TRP A 165 -9.97 4.09 -18.92
C TRP A 165 -8.99 5.24 -18.70
N LEU A 166 -9.08 6.33 -19.48
CA LEU A 166 -8.22 7.51 -19.34
C LEU A 166 -8.58 8.40 -18.13
N ILE A 167 -9.86 8.59 -17.79
CA ILE A 167 -10.27 9.37 -16.58
C ILE A 167 -9.78 8.68 -15.31
N GLU A 168 -10.03 7.37 -15.17
CA GLU A 168 -9.66 6.59 -14.00
C GLU A 168 -8.14 6.58 -13.76
N HIS A 169 -7.35 6.78 -14.81
CA HIS A 169 -5.90 6.75 -14.77
C HIS A 169 -5.25 8.14 -14.88
N GLY A 170 -6.02 9.21 -14.61
CA GLY A 170 -5.51 10.58 -14.43
C GLY A 170 -5.18 11.32 -15.71
N ALA A 171 -5.63 10.83 -16.87
CA ALA A 171 -5.44 11.46 -18.19
C ALA A 171 -6.72 12.19 -18.64
N ALA A 172 -7.22 13.09 -17.79
CA ALA A 172 -8.51 13.78 -17.99
C ALA A 172 -8.56 14.61 -19.28
N ASP A 173 -7.47 15.25 -19.69
CA ASP A 173 -7.39 16.00 -20.95
C ASP A 173 -7.55 15.11 -22.19
N ASP A 174 -6.98 13.90 -22.15
CA ASP A 174 -7.09 12.94 -23.26
C ASP A 174 -8.45 12.25 -23.28
N ALA A 175 -9.03 11.99 -22.09
CA ALA A 175 -10.42 11.56 -22.00
C ALA A 175 -11.39 12.60 -22.57
N LEU A 176 -11.21 13.88 -22.28
CA LEU A 176 -12.03 14.96 -22.85
C LEU A 176 -11.94 14.99 -24.39
N LYS A 177 -10.75 14.78 -24.97
CA LYS A 177 -10.60 14.67 -26.44
C LYS A 177 -11.35 13.46 -26.98
N VAL A 178 -11.23 12.29 -26.34
CA VAL A 178 -11.95 11.08 -26.74
C VAL A 178 -13.46 11.33 -26.72
N PHE A 179 -14.02 11.91 -25.65
CA PHE A 179 -15.46 12.18 -25.58
C PHE A 179 -15.93 13.26 -26.58
N GLN A 180 -15.09 14.26 -26.88
CA GLN A 180 -15.40 15.28 -27.89
C GLN A 180 -15.35 14.70 -29.33
N GLU A 181 -14.35 13.88 -29.64
CA GLU A 181 -14.24 13.18 -30.93
C GLU A 181 -15.39 12.18 -31.12
N MET A 182 -15.80 11.52 -30.04
CA MET A 182 -17.02 10.74 -30.02
C MET A 182 -18.23 11.59 -30.38
N LEU A 183 -18.52 12.67 -29.64
CA LEU A 183 -19.69 13.52 -29.90
C LEU A 183 -19.70 14.19 -31.29
N ALA A 184 -18.55 14.29 -31.97
CA ALA A 184 -18.45 14.74 -33.36
C ALA A 184 -18.83 13.66 -34.39
N THR A 185 -19.01 12.40 -33.97
CA THR A 185 -19.33 11.27 -34.84
C THR A 185 -20.85 11.16 -35.07
N PRO A 186 -21.33 11.17 -36.33
CA PRO A 186 -22.75 11.33 -36.66
C PRO A 186 -23.65 10.11 -36.38
N GLU A 187 -23.09 8.96 -35.96
CA GLU A 187 -23.80 7.68 -35.83
C GLU A 187 -23.93 7.19 -34.36
N LEU A 188 -23.67 8.04 -33.37
CA LEU A 188 -23.80 7.67 -31.96
C LEU A 188 -25.26 7.55 -31.49
N ASP A 189 -25.52 6.54 -30.66
CA ASP A 189 -26.82 6.39 -30.00
C ASP A 189 -27.02 7.38 -28.83
N ALA A 190 -28.27 7.63 -28.46
CA ALA A 190 -28.63 8.62 -27.46
C ALA A 190 -28.11 8.31 -26.04
N GLY A 191 -27.90 7.03 -25.70
CA GLY A 191 -27.32 6.62 -24.42
C GLY A 191 -25.85 7.00 -24.33
N SER A 192 -25.09 6.70 -25.39
CA SER A 192 -23.69 7.08 -25.53
C SER A 192 -23.49 8.59 -25.52
N VAL A 193 -24.40 9.36 -26.12
CA VAL A 193 -24.36 10.84 -26.07
C VAL A 193 -24.56 11.36 -24.64
N ARG A 194 -25.53 10.82 -23.88
CA ARG A 194 -25.77 11.22 -22.50
C ARG A 194 -24.58 10.91 -21.60
N GLN A 195 -23.96 9.74 -21.77
CA GLN A 195 -22.78 9.33 -21.01
C GLN A 195 -21.55 10.17 -21.34
N ALA A 196 -21.32 10.48 -22.62
CA ALA A 196 -20.23 11.37 -23.02
C ALA A 196 -20.38 12.79 -22.43
N ARG A 197 -21.61 13.31 -22.33
CA ARG A 197 -21.87 14.63 -21.72
C ARG A 197 -21.64 14.66 -20.20
N LEU A 198 -22.00 13.58 -19.48
CA LEU A 198 -21.66 13.44 -18.07
C LEU A 198 -20.13 13.34 -17.87
N GLY A 199 -19.46 12.54 -18.71
CA GLY A 199 -18.00 12.43 -18.71
C GLY A 199 -17.28 13.75 -18.97
N ILE A 200 -17.90 14.68 -19.70
CA ILE A 200 -17.38 16.05 -19.89
C ILE A 200 -17.50 16.89 -18.61
N ILE A 201 -18.64 16.84 -17.89
CA ILE A 201 -18.81 17.55 -16.61
C ILE A 201 -17.79 17.03 -15.59
N GLU A 202 -17.64 15.70 -15.50
CA GLU A 202 -16.66 15.05 -14.62
C GLU A 202 -15.23 15.39 -15.02
N GLY A 203 -14.93 15.43 -16.32
CA GLY A 203 -13.64 15.86 -16.86
C GLY A 203 -13.30 17.30 -16.47
N PHE A 204 -14.26 18.24 -16.56
CA PHE A 204 -14.04 19.63 -16.10
C PHE A 204 -13.82 19.74 -14.60
N LEU A 205 -14.55 18.98 -13.79
CA LEU A 205 -14.33 18.93 -12.34
C LEU A 205 -12.96 18.33 -11.99
N ALA A 206 -12.50 17.32 -12.74
CA ALA A 206 -11.19 16.70 -12.55
C ALA A 206 -10.02 17.65 -12.84
N ILE A 207 -10.22 18.66 -13.68
CA ILE A 207 -9.24 19.73 -13.98
C ILE A 207 -9.52 21.06 -13.26
N ASP A 208 -10.49 21.08 -12.33
CA ASP A 208 -10.91 22.26 -11.54
C ASP A 208 -11.43 23.46 -12.37
N ASP A 209 -11.98 23.23 -13.57
CA ASP A 209 -12.60 24.25 -14.43
C ASP A 209 -14.09 24.44 -14.06
N VAL A 210 -14.32 25.15 -12.94
CA VAL A 210 -15.66 25.32 -12.32
C VAL A 210 -16.63 26.10 -13.22
N GLU A 211 -16.15 27.05 -14.02
CA GLU A 211 -17.01 27.86 -14.90
C GLU A 211 -17.59 27.01 -16.03
N ARG A 212 -16.76 26.20 -16.69
CA ARG A 212 -17.22 25.30 -17.75
C ARG A 212 -18.04 24.13 -17.20
N ALA A 213 -17.72 23.64 -16.01
CA ALA A 213 -18.55 22.64 -15.34
C ALA A 213 -19.97 23.19 -15.05
N ASP A 214 -20.11 24.42 -14.55
CA ASP A 214 -21.42 25.04 -14.32
C ASP A 214 -22.19 25.33 -15.61
N ALA A 215 -21.51 25.78 -16.68
CA ALA A 215 -22.14 25.95 -17.98
C ALA A 215 -22.67 24.60 -18.53
N ALA A 216 -21.82 23.57 -18.54
CA ALA A 216 -22.20 22.24 -19.01
C ALA A 216 -23.30 21.60 -18.14
N ALA A 217 -23.28 21.84 -16.83
CA ALA A 217 -24.34 21.38 -15.92
C ALA A 217 -25.67 22.11 -16.18
N ARG A 218 -25.67 23.42 -16.48
CA ARG A 218 -26.88 24.15 -16.85
C ARG A 218 -27.47 23.65 -18.17
N ASP A 219 -26.63 23.40 -19.17
CA ASP A 219 -27.07 22.82 -20.44
C ASP A 219 -27.66 21.41 -20.23
N PHE A 220 -27.02 20.60 -19.40
CA PHE A 220 -27.53 19.28 -19.03
C PHE A 220 -28.87 19.35 -18.27
N GLN A 221 -29.05 20.32 -17.37
CA GLN A 221 -30.34 20.55 -16.69
C GLN A 221 -31.44 20.85 -17.70
N ASN A 222 -31.17 21.74 -18.66
CA ASN A 222 -32.16 22.14 -19.66
C ASN A 222 -32.55 20.98 -20.57
N ASP A 223 -31.59 20.12 -20.91
CA ASP A 223 -31.79 19.02 -21.86
C ASP A 223 -32.44 17.78 -21.22
N TYR A 224 -32.23 17.54 -19.93
CA TYR A 224 -32.63 16.28 -19.28
C TYR A 224 -33.47 16.43 -18.00
N ASP A 225 -33.59 17.62 -17.41
CA ASP A 225 -34.33 17.93 -16.17
C ASP A 225 -34.18 16.87 -15.04
N PRO A 226 -32.95 16.55 -14.61
CA PRO A 226 -32.71 15.62 -13.51
C PRO A 226 -33.31 16.16 -12.19
N LYS A 227 -33.93 15.27 -11.40
CA LYS A 227 -34.66 15.63 -10.16
C LYS A 227 -34.02 15.05 -8.91
N GLU A 228 -32.91 14.34 -9.06
CA GLU A 228 -32.21 13.71 -7.95
C GLU A 228 -31.60 14.78 -7.01
N PRO A 229 -31.70 14.62 -5.68
CA PRO A 229 -31.10 15.56 -4.73
C PRO A 229 -29.59 15.74 -4.90
N SER A 230 -28.89 14.70 -5.36
CA SER A 230 -27.46 14.76 -5.67
C SER A 230 -27.13 15.79 -6.75
N TRP A 231 -28.02 15.97 -7.72
CA TRP A 231 -27.89 16.95 -8.79
C TRP A 231 -28.11 18.38 -8.27
N THR A 232 -29.15 18.60 -7.46
CA THR A 232 -29.40 19.90 -6.81
C THR A 232 -28.22 20.35 -5.93
N VAL A 233 -27.63 19.41 -5.18
CA VAL A 233 -26.43 19.67 -4.37
C VAL A 233 -25.20 19.99 -5.24
N LEU A 234 -25.00 19.31 -6.38
CA LEU A 234 -23.92 19.62 -7.32
C LEU A 234 -24.04 21.07 -7.82
N GLN A 235 -25.22 21.48 -8.26
CA GLN A 235 -25.46 22.84 -8.74
C GLN A 235 -25.24 23.91 -7.66
N ALA A 236 -25.75 23.68 -6.44
CA ALA A 236 -25.54 24.60 -5.33
C ALA A 236 -24.06 24.73 -4.93
N ARG A 237 -23.29 23.63 -4.98
CA ARG A 237 -21.85 23.64 -4.73
C ARG A 237 -21.09 24.39 -5.82
N LEU A 238 -21.49 24.27 -7.09
CA LEU A 238 -20.93 25.06 -8.19
C LEU A 238 -21.19 26.57 -7.97
N ALA A 239 -22.40 26.95 -7.55
CA ALA A 239 -22.73 28.34 -7.21
C ALA A 239 -21.90 28.87 -6.01
N LEU A 240 -21.73 28.07 -4.95
CA LEU A 240 -20.87 28.44 -3.82
C LEU A 240 -19.40 28.61 -4.22
N ARG A 241 -18.89 27.80 -5.17
CA ARG A 241 -17.53 27.93 -5.69
C ARG A 241 -17.35 29.20 -6.54
N GLN A 242 -18.43 29.70 -7.12
CA GLN A 242 -18.49 30.98 -7.83
C GLN A 242 -18.78 32.17 -6.89
N ASP A 243 -18.77 31.95 -5.57
CA ASP A 243 -19.06 32.95 -4.54
C ASP A 243 -20.48 33.56 -4.63
N ASP A 244 -21.46 32.76 -5.08
CA ASP A 244 -22.88 33.12 -5.11
C ASP A 244 -23.69 32.28 -4.09
N PRO A 245 -23.58 32.59 -2.78
CA PRO A 245 -24.28 31.84 -1.74
C PRO A 245 -25.79 32.05 -1.75
N THR A 246 -26.29 33.14 -2.35
CA THR A 246 -27.73 33.42 -2.45
C THR A 246 -28.37 32.48 -3.47
N ARG A 247 -27.80 32.34 -4.68
CA ARG A 247 -28.27 31.37 -5.68
C ARG A 247 -28.17 29.93 -5.17
N ALA A 248 -27.11 29.60 -4.44
CA ALA A 248 -26.98 28.29 -3.82
C ALA A 248 -28.14 28.00 -2.85
N ALA A 249 -28.50 28.97 -2.00
CA ALA A 249 -29.63 28.83 -1.08
C ALA A 249 -30.96 28.67 -1.83
N GLU A 250 -31.20 29.43 -2.90
CA GLU A 250 -32.41 29.31 -3.73
C GLU A 250 -32.56 27.93 -4.37
N ILE A 251 -31.49 27.39 -4.96
CA ILE A 251 -31.49 26.05 -5.59
C ILE A 251 -31.85 24.95 -4.57
N LEU A 252 -31.45 25.10 -3.30
CA LEU A 252 -31.59 24.09 -2.27
C LEU A 252 -32.97 24.08 -1.57
N GLN A 253 -33.82 25.09 -1.77
CA GLN A 253 -35.09 25.24 -1.04
C GLN A 253 -36.13 24.16 -1.40
N ASP A 254 -36.16 23.74 -2.67
CA ASP A 254 -37.28 22.97 -3.21
C ASP A 254 -37.12 21.44 -3.08
N ASN A 255 -35.94 20.95 -2.67
CA ASN A 255 -35.65 19.51 -2.59
C ASN A 255 -35.04 19.12 -1.22
N PRO A 256 -35.87 18.78 -0.22
CA PRO A 256 -35.41 18.52 1.14
C PRO A 256 -34.74 17.14 1.26
N SER A 257 -33.46 17.16 1.58
CA SER A 257 -32.64 16.03 1.98
C SER A 257 -31.69 16.49 3.10
N VAL A 258 -31.06 15.56 3.81
CA VAL A 258 -30.07 15.91 4.85
C VAL A 258 -28.93 16.74 4.24
N SER A 259 -28.45 16.36 3.06
CA SER A 259 -27.39 17.10 2.34
C SER A 259 -27.84 18.52 1.96
N THR A 260 -29.04 18.67 1.40
CA THR A 260 -29.53 19.99 0.99
C THR A 260 -29.79 20.91 2.19
N GLN A 261 -30.23 20.38 3.33
CA GLN A 261 -30.38 21.14 4.58
C GLN A 261 -29.05 21.66 5.14
N LEU A 262 -28.00 20.82 5.14
CA LEU A 262 -26.66 21.25 5.57
C LEU A 262 -26.13 22.38 4.70
N TRP A 263 -26.17 22.18 3.38
CA TRP A 263 -25.69 23.18 2.42
C TRP A 263 -26.54 24.45 2.42
N LEU A 264 -27.84 24.36 2.71
CA LEU A 264 -28.71 25.52 2.84
C LEU A 264 -28.30 26.38 4.04
N ILE A 265 -28.13 25.78 5.23
CA ILE A 265 -27.67 26.53 6.43
C ILE A 265 -26.31 27.16 6.19
N PHE A 266 -25.39 26.44 5.54
CA PHE A 266 -24.08 26.97 5.22
C PHE A 266 -24.16 28.15 4.23
N SER A 267 -25.04 28.07 3.24
CA SER A 267 -25.29 29.15 2.26
C SER A 267 -25.95 30.37 2.92
N GLU A 268 -26.91 30.16 3.82
CA GLU A 268 -27.54 31.23 4.63
C GLU A 268 -26.52 31.94 5.54
N TRP A 269 -25.61 31.20 6.16
CA TRP A 269 -24.53 31.79 6.96
C TRP A 269 -23.54 32.57 6.08
N ARG A 270 -23.11 32.00 4.94
CA ARG A 270 -22.15 32.64 4.04
C ARG A 270 -22.72 33.89 3.35
N SER A 271 -24.02 33.92 3.10
CA SER A 271 -24.75 35.11 2.64
C SER A 271 -25.06 36.12 3.76
N LEU A 272 -24.60 35.87 4.99
CA LEU A 272 -24.84 36.69 6.19
C LEU A 272 -26.32 36.83 6.57
N THR A 273 -27.17 35.90 6.15
CA THR A 273 -28.59 35.84 6.50
C THR A 273 -28.79 35.41 7.95
N ILE A 274 -27.87 34.59 8.49
CA ILE A 274 -27.87 34.11 9.88
C ILE A 274 -26.50 34.26 10.54
N GLU A 275 -26.47 34.48 11.86
CA GLU A 275 -25.23 34.57 12.63
C GLU A 275 -24.62 33.21 12.97
N ALA A 276 -23.31 33.19 13.26
CA ALA A 276 -22.55 31.96 13.54
C ALA A 276 -23.15 31.07 14.66
N PRO A 277 -23.54 31.59 15.85
CA PRO A 277 -24.13 30.74 16.89
C PRO A 277 -25.45 30.08 16.47
N VAL A 278 -26.26 30.80 15.67
CA VAL A 278 -27.53 30.29 15.13
C VAL A 278 -27.27 29.20 14.09
N ALA A 279 -26.31 29.42 13.18
CA ALA A 279 -25.91 28.43 12.19
C ALA A 279 -25.38 27.14 12.85
N LEU A 280 -24.50 27.25 13.86
CA LEU A 280 -23.97 26.12 14.61
C LEU A 280 -25.07 25.33 15.34
N SER A 281 -26.01 26.03 15.97
CA SER A 281 -27.15 25.39 16.63
C SER A 281 -28.04 24.64 15.65
N ARG A 282 -28.33 25.22 14.48
CA ARG A 282 -29.13 24.57 13.43
C ARG A 282 -28.41 23.38 12.81
N LEU A 283 -27.10 23.47 12.55
CA LEU A 283 -26.30 22.33 12.06
C LEU A 283 -26.29 21.17 13.06
N GLY A 284 -26.15 21.47 14.36
CA GLY A 284 -26.18 20.45 15.42
C GLY A 284 -27.53 19.76 15.59
N ALA A 285 -28.63 20.41 15.19
CA ALA A 285 -29.98 19.85 15.28
C ALA A 285 -30.34 18.92 14.11
N ILE A 286 -29.58 18.92 13.01
CA ILE A 286 -29.84 18.04 11.87
C ILE A 286 -29.43 16.60 12.24
N PRO A 287 -30.36 15.63 12.19
CA PRO A 287 -30.03 14.23 12.44
C PRO A 287 -29.26 13.67 11.24
N ILE A 288 -27.98 13.39 11.44
CA ILE A 288 -27.14 12.72 10.44
C ILE A 288 -27.29 11.20 10.62
N PRO A 289 -27.63 10.43 9.57
CA PRO A 289 -27.64 8.97 9.64
C PRO A 289 -26.26 8.44 10.04
N ALA A 290 -26.22 7.48 10.96
CA ALA A 290 -24.95 6.93 11.50
C ALA A 290 -24.05 6.33 10.42
N GLU A 291 -24.64 5.84 9.32
CA GLU A 291 -23.93 5.24 8.19
C GLU A 291 -23.36 6.30 7.22
N SER A 292 -23.68 7.60 7.40
CA SER A 292 -23.30 8.66 6.48
C SER A 292 -22.10 9.48 6.97
N GLU A 293 -20.92 8.85 6.95
CA GLU A 293 -19.66 9.49 7.34
C GLU A 293 -19.36 10.76 6.52
N THR A 294 -19.68 10.77 5.23
CA THR A 294 -19.48 11.93 4.35
C THR A 294 -20.30 13.15 4.78
N LEU A 295 -21.56 12.97 5.19
CA LEU A 295 -22.40 14.06 5.66
C LEU A 295 -21.93 14.56 7.04
N GLU A 296 -21.51 13.66 7.91
CA GLU A 296 -20.97 14.00 9.22
C GLU A 296 -19.68 14.82 9.11
N ARG A 297 -18.80 14.43 8.19
CA ARG A 297 -17.59 15.19 7.86
C ARG A 297 -17.91 16.56 7.29
N THR A 298 -18.86 16.63 6.36
CA THR A 298 -19.32 17.91 5.78
C THR A 298 -19.82 18.86 6.87
N ARG A 299 -20.68 18.37 7.77
CA ARG A 299 -21.17 19.13 8.92
C ARG A 299 -20.03 19.60 9.82
N THR A 300 -19.07 18.73 10.12
CA THR A 300 -17.93 19.05 10.99
C THR A 300 -17.03 20.11 10.36
N ALA A 301 -16.80 20.06 9.04
CA ALA A 301 -16.06 21.08 8.31
C ALA A 301 -16.78 22.43 8.36
N MET A 302 -18.09 22.45 8.16
CA MET A 302 -18.91 23.66 8.34
C MET A 302 -18.79 24.23 9.75
N VAL A 303 -18.84 23.39 10.79
CA VAL A 303 -18.65 23.82 12.19
C VAL A 303 -17.28 24.47 12.39
N ALA A 304 -16.21 23.86 11.87
CA ALA A 304 -14.85 24.40 11.99
C ALA A 304 -14.66 25.75 11.29
N VAL A 305 -15.33 25.95 10.15
CA VAL A 305 -15.33 27.22 9.41
C VAL A 305 -16.15 28.29 10.15
N ILE A 306 -17.36 27.94 10.62
CA ILE A 306 -18.28 28.89 11.27
C ILE A 306 -17.76 29.34 12.64
N ALA A 307 -17.10 28.46 13.40
CA ALA A 307 -16.60 28.72 14.76
C ALA A 307 -15.30 29.55 14.82
N ASP A 308 -15.11 30.52 13.91
CA ASP A 308 -13.91 31.36 13.78
C ASP A 308 -13.87 32.54 14.77
N GLN A 309 -14.27 32.32 16.02
CA GLN A 309 -14.24 33.34 17.08
C GLN A 309 -13.56 32.80 18.34
N PRO A 310 -12.79 33.60 19.11
CA PRO A 310 -12.13 33.14 20.33
C PRO A 310 -13.08 32.54 21.38
N SER A 311 -14.30 33.08 21.49
CA SER A 311 -15.35 32.55 22.37
C SER A 311 -15.84 31.15 21.99
N LEU A 312 -15.63 30.74 20.73
CA LEU A 312 -16.02 29.45 20.18
C LEU A 312 -14.80 28.53 19.96
N ALA A 313 -13.62 28.89 20.49
CA ALA A 313 -12.37 28.17 20.22
C ALA A 313 -12.43 26.68 20.61
N ALA A 314 -13.09 26.33 21.71
CA ALA A 314 -13.26 24.92 22.11
C ALA A 314 -14.10 24.13 21.09
N THR A 315 -15.20 24.70 20.60
CA THR A 315 -16.04 24.10 19.54
C THR A 315 -15.22 23.92 18.26
N ARG A 316 -14.42 24.92 17.90
CA ARG A 316 -13.56 24.88 16.73
C ARG A 316 -12.47 23.81 16.84
N VAL A 317 -11.76 23.75 17.97
CA VAL A 317 -10.73 22.73 18.22
C VAL A 317 -11.32 21.33 18.13
N ASN A 318 -12.47 21.08 18.76
CA ASN A 318 -13.11 19.76 18.69
C ASN A 318 -13.46 19.36 17.24
N ALA A 319 -13.96 20.30 16.44
CA ALA A 319 -14.24 20.05 15.02
C ALA A 319 -12.95 19.81 14.22
N LEU A 320 -11.91 20.63 14.41
CA LEU A 320 -10.63 20.50 13.70
C LEU A 320 -9.90 19.20 14.07
N GLU A 321 -9.82 18.85 15.36
CA GLU A 321 -9.27 17.56 15.81
C GLU A 321 -10.02 16.41 15.13
N ARG A 322 -11.35 16.48 15.05
CA ARG A 322 -12.16 15.43 14.41
C ARG A 322 -11.90 15.32 12.91
N LEU A 323 -11.76 16.44 12.20
CA LEU A 323 -11.42 16.46 10.77
C LEU A 323 -10.03 15.88 10.50
N ILE A 324 -9.06 16.17 11.37
CA ILE A 324 -7.70 15.62 11.28
C ILE A 324 -7.71 14.09 11.44
N GLU A 325 -8.48 13.56 12.39
CA GLU A 325 -8.57 12.11 12.60
C GLU A 325 -9.21 11.36 11.41
N TRP A 326 -10.09 11.99 10.64
CA TRP A 326 -10.61 11.36 9.41
C TRP A 326 -9.58 11.31 8.27
N ALA A 327 -8.56 12.16 8.28
CA ALA A 327 -7.45 12.17 7.31
C ALA A 327 -7.84 12.22 5.81
N GLU A 328 -9.10 12.57 5.49
CA GLU A 328 -9.58 12.70 4.12
C GLU A 328 -9.53 14.14 3.61
N GLU A 329 -9.42 14.30 2.29
CA GLU A 329 -9.50 15.62 1.67
C GLU A 329 -10.86 16.28 1.94
N LEU A 330 -10.80 17.57 2.27
CA LEU A 330 -11.99 18.40 2.49
C LEU A 330 -12.46 18.97 1.17
N ASP A 331 -13.76 19.26 1.08
CA ASP A 331 -14.29 20.05 -0.03
C ASP A 331 -13.52 21.38 -0.11
N PRO A 332 -12.95 21.74 -1.28
CA PRO A 332 -12.28 23.03 -1.50
C PRO A 332 -13.10 24.24 -1.06
N LEU A 333 -14.43 24.13 -1.00
CA LEU A 333 -15.32 25.16 -0.47
C LEU A 333 -15.01 25.62 0.96
N PHE A 334 -14.37 24.79 1.79
CA PHE A 334 -14.06 25.14 3.18
C PHE A 334 -12.75 25.89 3.36
N ALA A 335 -11.80 25.77 2.41
CA ALA A 335 -10.50 26.45 2.42
C ALA A 335 -9.75 26.43 3.78
N LEU A 336 -9.80 25.31 4.51
CA LEU A 336 -9.16 25.17 5.83
C LEU A 336 -7.74 24.62 5.71
N ASP A 337 -6.75 25.40 6.14
CA ASP A 337 -5.44 24.88 6.55
C ASP A 337 -5.60 24.29 7.97
N LEU A 338 -5.94 23.00 8.05
CA LEU A 338 -6.24 22.31 9.31
C LEU A 338 -5.12 22.49 10.35
N PRO A 339 -3.83 22.24 10.05
CA PRO A 339 -2.73 22.47 11.00
C PRO A 339 -2.66 23.89 11.57
N GLN A 340 -2.64 24.91 10.70
CA GLN A 340 -2.48 26.30 11.14
C GLN A 340 -3.72 26.80 11.91
N THR A 341 -4.91 26.46 11.41
CA THR A 341 -6.17 26.85 12.06
C THR A 341 -6.28 26.23 13.45
N LEU A 342 -5.83 24.97 13.61
CA LEU A 342 -5.82 24.29 14.91
C LEU A 342 -4.84 24.97 15.89
N LEU A 343 -3.64 25.33 15.43
CA LEU A 343 -2.64 25.99 16.26
C LEU A 343 -3.14 27.33 16.81
N VAL A 344 -3.80 28.13 15.98
CA VAL A 344 -4.42 29.40 16.39
C VAL A 344 -5.52 29.16 17.43
N ALA A 345 -6.39 28.17 17.19
CA ALA A 345 -7.48 27.84 18.10
C ALA A 345 -6.99 27.34 19.47
N TYR A 346 -5.95 26.49 19.49
CA TYR A 346 -5.28 26.12 20.75
C TYR A 346 -4.65 27.31 21.46
N GLY A 347 -4.05 28.24 20.70
CA GLY A 347 -3.54 29.49 21.24
C GLY A 347 -4.60 30.27 22.03
N HIS A 348 -5.81 30.42 21.51
CA HIS A 348 -6.91 31.10 22.22
C HIS A 348 -7.27 30.42 23.55
N ILE A 349 -7.29 29.08 23.57
CA ILE A 349 -7.59 28.31 24.78
C ILE A 349 -6.46 28.46 25.80
N ALA A 350 -5.20 28.32 25.39
CA ALA A 350 -4.04 28.49 26.26
C ALA A 350 -3.98 29.89 26.90
N HIS A 351 -4.23 30.95 26.13
CA HIS A 351 -4.27 32.32 26.66
C HIS A 351 -5.39 32.51 27.68
N THR A 352 -6.55 31.87 27.47
CA THR A 352 -7.66 31.91 28.42
C THR A 352 -7.28 31.23 29.72
N ILE A 353 -6.67 30.04 29.68
CA ILE A 353 -6.19 29.30 30.85
C ILE A 353 -5.19 30.14 31.65
N ILE A 354 -4.15 30.66 30.99
CA ILE A 354 -3.07 31.43 31.63
C ILE A 354 -3.65 32.66 32.34
N LYS A 355 -4.56 33.38 31.65
CA LYS A 355 -5.21 34.58 32.18
C LYS A 355 -6.13 34.29 33.35
N GLU A 356 -7.04 33.33 33.22
CA GLU A 356 -8.06 33.03 34.23
C GLU A 356 -7.45 32.44 35.51
N ARG A 357 -6.33 31.71 35.38
CA ARG A 357 -5.63 31.11 36.52
C ARG A 357 -4.52 31.98 37.10
N GLY A 358 -4.29 33.18 36.55
CA GLY A 358 -3.25 34.10 37.03
C GLY A 358 -1.84 33.53 36.93
N MET A 359 -1.57 32.67 35.95
CA MET A 359 -0.27 32.07 35.74
C MET A 359 0.70 33.08 35.11
N ASP A 360 1.98 33.00 35.48
CA ASP A 360 3.03 33.81 34.85
C ASP A 360 3.38 33.24 33.48
N SER A 361 3.02 33.97 32.42
CA SER A 361 3.29 33.58 31.02
C SER A 361 4.78 33.50 30.67
N SER A 362 5.68 34.01 31.52
CA SER A 362 7.13 33.96 31.32
C SER A 362 7.82 32.78 32.03
N SER A 363 7.11 32.10 32.93
CA SER A 363 7.66 31.00 33.73
C SER A 363 7.38 29.64 33.09
N ALA A 364 8.34 29.13 32.32
CA ALA A 364 8.24 27.78 31.74
C ALA A 364 7.99 26.70 32.80
N GLU A 365 8.70 26.77 33.93
CA GLU A 365 8.59 25.76 35.00
C GLU A 365 7.19 25.76 35.63
N GLY A 366 6.62 26.94 35.92
CA GLY A 366 5.28 27.05 36.50
C GLY A 366 4.19 26.52 35.56
N LEU A 367 4.34 26.77 34.25
CA LEU A 367 3.38 26.32 33.25
C LEU A 367 3.47 24.81 32.99
N TRP A 368 4.68 24.24 32.94
CA TRP A 368 4.87 22.78 32.84
C TRP A 368 4.48 22.05 34.12
N GLN A 369 4.66 22.66 35.29
CA GLN A 369 4.18 22.11 36.56
C GLN A 369 2.66 21.94 36.56
N ALA A 370 1.91 22.89 35.99
CA ALA A 370 0.46 22.77 35.83
C ALA A 370 0.05 21.58 34.95
N LEU A 371 0.86 21.19 33.96
CA LEU A 371 0.63 20.00 33.12
C LEU A 371 1.02 18.68 33.83
N TRP A 372 1.88 18.73 34.84
CA TRP A 372 2.26 17.55 35.62
C TRP A 372 1.31 17.29 36.81
N GLN A 373 0.60 18.30 37.28
CA GLN A 373 -0.41 18.16 38.32
C GLN A 373 -1.71 17.61 37.74
N LYS A 374 -1.97 16.32 38.00
CA LYS A 374 -3.19 15.65 37.52
C LYS A 374 -4.45 16.24 38.14
N GLY A 375 -5.43 16.53 37.29
CA GLY A 375 -6.81 16.83 37.69
C GLY A 375 -7.21 18.31 37.61
N ASP A 376 -6.25 19.20 37.34
CA ASP A 376 -6.52 20.64 37.30
C ASP A 376 -7.01 21.14 35.94
N LEU A 377 -6.70 20.43 34.85
CA LEU A 377 -7.05 20.81 33.48
C LEU A 377 -7.78 19.65 32.80
N SER A 378 -8.70 19.96 31.89
CA SER A 378 -9.26 18.95 30.98
C SER A 378 -8.20 18.52 29.96
N ALA A 379 -8.34 17.33 29.37
CA ALA A 379 -7.38 16.83 28.39
C ALA A 379 -7.20 17.77 27.18
N LEU A 380 -8.23 18.50 26.78
CA LEU A 380 -8.15 19.50 25.71
C LEU A 380 -7.31 20.71 26.14
N GLU A 381 -7.54 21.21 27.35
CA GLU A 381 -6.78 22.33 27.92
C GLU A 381 -5.31 21.97 28.14
N GLU A 382 -5.02 20.75 28.62
CA GLU A 382 -3.67 20.22 28.76
C GLU A 382 -2.93 20.20 27.41
N ARG A 383 -3.57 19.69 26.34
CA ARG A 383 -2.99 19.72 24.99
C ARG A 383 -2.78 21.15 24.50
N ALA A 384 -3.80 22.00 24.63
CA ALA A 384 -3.75 23.37 24.15
C ALA A 384 -2.60 24.15 24.80
N LEU A 385 -2.44 24.01 26.12
CA LEU A 385 -1.36 24.62 26.86
C LEU A 385 0.01 24.04 26.44
N ALA A 386 0.16 22.72 26.38
CA ALA A 386 1.43 22.10 25.97
C ALA A 386 1.87 22.49 24.55
N VAL A 387 0.94 22.49 23.58
CA VAL A 387 1.18 22.95 22.21
C VAL A 387 1.63 24.41 22.22
N ASN A 388 0.98 25.27 22.99
CA ASN A 388 1.33 26.69 23.09
C ASN A 388 2.73 26.91 23.73
N LEU A 389 3.10 26.15 24.75
CA LEU A 389 4.42 26.22 25.39
C LEU A 389 5.54 25.80 24.43
N ILE A 390 5.34 24.69 23.71
CA ILE A 390 6.31 24.22 22.71
C ILE A 390 6.45 25.25 21.58
N TRP A 391 5.32 25.76 21.06
CA TRP A 391 5.29 26.76 20.00
C TRP A 391 6.00 28.07 20.38
N THR A 392 5.88 28.50 21.64
CA THR A 392 6.53 29.71 22.17
C THR A 392 7.98 29.49 22.60
N GLY A 393 8.49 28.25 22.50
CA GLY A 393 9.87 27.92 22.86
C GLY A 393 10.11 27.79 24.37
N LEU A 394 9.06 27.64 25.18
CA LEU A 394 9.15 27.46 26.63
C LEU A 394 9.26 25.95 26.94
N TYR A 395 10.49 25.44 26.94
CA TYR A 395 10.78 24.01 27.21
C TYR A 395 10.99 23.72 28.71
N PRO A 396 10.64 22.51 29.19
CA PRO A 396 10.89 22.12 30.58
C PRO A 396 12.38 21.85 30.82
N SER A 397 12.84 22.05 32.06
CA SER A 397 14.23 21.75 32.47
C SER A 397 14.46 20.27 32.84
N THR A 398 13.43 19.42 32.69
CA THR A 398 13.40 18.03 33.16
C THR A 398 13.91 17.05 32.09
N PRO A 399 14.24 15.78 32.45
CA PRO A 399 14.74 14.79 31.48
C PRO A 399 13.70 14.34 30.44
N VAL A 400 12.42 14.67 30.63
CA VAL A 400 11.37 14.43 29.63
C VAL A 400 11.26 15.67 28.75
N SER A 401 11.60 15.53 27.47
CA SER A 401 11.39 16.62 26.51
C SER A 401 9.89 16.97 26.41
N GLY A 402 9.58 18.25 26.18
CA GLY A 402 8.21 18.71 25.95
C GLY A 402 7.54 17.95 24.79
N TYR A 403 8.31 17.61 23.76
CA TYR A 403 7.88 16.74 22.66
C TYR A 403 7.46 15.35 23.15
N GLY A 404 8.32 14.68 23.93
CA GLY A 404 8.00 13.36 24.47
C GLY A 404 6.78 13.37 25.40
N TRP A 405 6.53 14.47 26.13
CA TRP A 405 5.30 14.64 26.91
C TRP A 405 4.06 14.74 26.01
N LEU A 406 4.08 15.64 25.01
CA LEU A 406 2.93 15.87 24.13
C LEU A 406 2.59 14.62 23.32
N ILE A 407 3.59 13.91 22.80
CA ILE A 407 3.41 12.64 22.09
C ILE A 407 2.67 11.64 23.00
N ARG A 408 3.16 11.41 24.22
CA ARG A 408 2.49 10.50 25.17
C ARG A 408 1.08 10.93 25.54
N HIS A 409 0.84 12.23 25.69
CA HIS A 409 -0.48 12.77 25.98
C HIS A 409 -1.46 12.42 24.84
N CYS A 410 -1.09 12.74 23.59
CA CYS A 410 -1.87 12.38 22.41
C CYS A 410 -2.14 10.86 22.34
N LEU A 411 -1.13 10.02 22.59
CA LEU A 411 -1.30 8.56 22.59
C LEU A 411 -2.29 8.08 23.67
N SER A 412 -2.17 8.59 24.90
CA SER A 412 -3.04 8.21 26.01
C SER A 412 -4.52 8.59 25.80
N HIS A 413 -4.77 9.61 24.97
CA HIS A 413 -6.10 10.11 24.63
C HIS A 413 -6.57 9.70 23.23
N GLN A 414 -5.87 8.76 22.57
CA GLN A 414 -6.21 8.25 21.24
C GLN A 414 -6.32 9.37 20.17
N LYS A 415 -5.40 10.32 20.22
CA LYS A 415 -5.29 11.46 19.29
C LYS A 415 -4.11 11.27 18.34
N LEU A 416 -4.10 10.15 17.62
CA LEU A 416 -2.98 9.77 16.75
C LEU A 416 -2.84 10.72 15.57
N GLY A 417 -3.95 11.17 14.97
CA GLY A 417 -3.92 12.13 13.86
C GLY A 417 -3.23 13.45 14.22
N LEU A 418 -3.36 13.90 15.47
CA LEU A 418 -2.70 15.11 15.94
C LEU A 418 -1.17 15.01 15.99
N ILE A 419 -0.63 13.82 16.21
CA ILE A 419 0.83 13.62 16.23
C ILE A 419 1.43 13.97 14.87
N GLN A 420 0.79 13.60 13.77
CA GLN A 420 1.26 13.95 12.42
C GLN A 420 1.09 15.43 12.08
N VAL A 421 0.13 16.11 12.71
CA VAL A 421 -0.05 17.56 12.55
C VAL A 421 1.06 18.32 13.29
N PHE A 422 1.42 17.88 14.49
CA PHE A 422 2.45 18.54 15.30
C PHE A 422 3.86 18.19 14.85
N PHE A 423 4.09 16.93 14.49
CA PHE A 423 5.41 16.36 14.25
C PHE A 423 5.49 15.66 12.89
N GLY A 424 6.58 15.92 12.18
CA GLY A 424 6.90 15.31 10.89
C GLY A 424 7.41 16.33 9.88
N ASP A 425 7.64 15.92 8.64
CA ASP A 425 8.24 16.80 7.61
C ASP A 425 7.51 18.13 7.43
N ARG A 426 6.19 18.15 7.70
CA ARG A 426 5.31 19.33 7.69
C ARG A 426 4.68 19.62 9.05
N GLY A 427 5.22 19.05 10.13
CA GLY A 427 4.73 19.23 11.48
C GLY A 427 4.83 20.69 11.90
N VAL A 428 3.74 21.24 12.45
CA VAL A 428 3.70 22.67 12.83
C VAL A 428 4.58 22.99 14.04
N LEU A 429 4.95 21.99 14.85
CA LEU A 429 5.83 22.19 16.01
C LEU A 429 7.28 21.83 15.69
N ALA A 430 7.53 20.67 15.06
CA ALA A 430 8.88 20.23 14.72
C ALA A 430 8.89 19.18 13.61
N SER A 431 10.00 19.12 12.86
CA SER A 431 10.30 17.98 11.99
C SER A 431 10.81 16.78 12.79
N TYR A 432 10.76 15.58 12.20
CA TYR A 432 11.26 14.40 12.89
C TYR A 432 12.78 14.49 13.18
N GLU A 433 13.56 15.16 12.34
CA GLU A 433 15.00 15.35 12.52
C GLU A 433 15.36 16.21 13.74
N ALA A 434 14.43 17.07 14.16
CA ALA A 434 14.59 17.94 15.32
C ALA A 434 14.24 17.23 16.65
N LEU A 435 13.62 16.04 16.59
CA LEU A 435 13.27 15.25 17.77
C LEU A 435 14.51 14.57 18.37
N ASP A 436 14.47 14.39 19.69
CA ASP A 436 15.45 13.59 20.41
C ASP A 436 15.21 12.08 20.20
N ASP A 437 16.27 11.28 20.37
CA ASP A 437 16.20 9.81 20.21
C ASP A 437 15.10 9.17 21.08
N GLY A 438 14.78 9.75 22.24
CA GLY A 438 13.71 9.26 23.12
C GLY A 438 12.31 9.48 22.54
N ALA A 439 12.03 10.67 22.01
CA ALA A 439 10.79 10.94 21.29
C ALA A 439 10.67 10.08 20.01
N LEU A 440 11.76 9.91 19.26
CA LEU A 440 11.80 9.06 18.06
C LEU A 440 11.51 7.59 18.39
N LEU A 441 12.06 7.05 19.48
CA LEU A 441 11.78 5.69 19.93
C LEU A 441 10.31 5.49 20.29
N ILE A 442 9.67 6.44 20.99
CA ILE A 442 8.24 6.37 21.33
C ILE A 442 7.39 6.33 20.06
N LEU A 443 7.68 7.21 19.09
CA LEU A 443 6.95 7.26 17.82
C LEU A 443 7.19 6.02 16.97
N MET A 444 8.41 5.48 16.96
CA MET A 444 8.74 4.28 16.22
C MET A 444 8.03 3.05 16.81
N ASP A 445 8.05 2.89 18.12
CA ASP A 445 7.34 1.78 18.79
C ASP A 445 5.82 1.90 18.61
N GLU A 446 5.29 3.12 18.61
CA GLU A 446 3.88 3.36 18.29
C GLU A 446 3.55 3.02 16.84
N ALA A 447 4.38 3.44 15.89
CA ALA A 447 4.21 3.11 14.48
C ALA A 447 4.23 1.58 14.27
N LEU A 448 5.12 0.86 14.96
CA LEU A 448 5.14 -0.60 14.95
C LEU A 448 3.87 -1.21 15.55
N ARG A 449 3.37 -0.69 16.67
CA ARG A 449 2.10 -1.15 17.27
C ARG A 449 0.91 -0.95 16.33
N ASN A 450 0.89 0.16 15.61
CA ASN A 450 -0.15 0.48 14.62
C ASN A 450 0.12 -0.14 13.25
N THR A 451 1.13 -1.00 13.12
CA THR A 451 1.55 -1.65 11.86
C THR A 451 1.91 -0.67 10.72
N ASP A 452 2.21 0.59 11.07
CA ASP A 452 2.77 1.59 10.16
C ASP A 452 4.30 1.39 10.05
N PHE A 453 4.67 0.32 9.35
CA PHE A 453 6.06 -0.04 9.15
C PHE A 453 6.84 1.05 8.39
N ALA A 454 6.18 1.79 7.48
CA ALA A 454 6.81 2.83 6.70
C ALA A 454 7.28 4.00 7.58
N LEU A 455 6.40 4.48 8.47
CA LEU A 455 6.76 5.50 9.44
C LEU A 455 7.80 4.97 10.44
N ALA A 456 7.64 3.74 10.93
CA ALA A 456 8.62 3.13 11.83
C ALA A 456 10.03 3.09 11.21
N ALA A 457 10.14 2.74 9.93
CA ALA A 457 11.41 2.71 9.21
C ALA A 457 12.00 4.11 8.97
N ALA A 458 11.17 5.11 8.67
CA ALA A 458 11.60 6.50 8.56
C ALA A 458 12.18 7.00 9.88
N LEU A 459 11.49 6.76 11.00
CA LEU A 459 11.91 7.14 12.34
C LEU A 459 13.18 6.39 12.78
N GLN A 460 13.26 5.08 12.51
CA GLN A 460 14.44 4.25 12.82
C GLN A 460 15.74 4.77 12.19
N ARG A 461 15.67 5.43 11.03
CA ARG A 461 16.83 6.03 10.36
C ARG A 461 17.33 7.31 11.02
N LEU A 462 16.48 7.98 11.80
CA LEU A 462 16.80 9.22 12.49
C LEU A 462 17.42 8.98 13.87
N ILE A 463 17.22 7.78 14.44
CA ILE A 463 17.81 7.36 15.71
C ILE A 463 19.33 7.27 15.56
N ARG A 464 20.05 8.14 16.27
CA ARG A 464 21.51 8.29 16.09
C ARG A 464 22.30 7.29 16.90
N LYS A 465 21.82 6.98 18.10
CA LYS A 465 22.50 6.06 19.02
C LYS A 465 21.63 4.83 19.29
N ARG A 466 22.18 3.64 19.03
CA ARG A 466 21.60 2.38 19.51
C ARG A 466 21.43 2.46 21.04
N PRO A 467 20.30 2.04 21.61
CA PRO A 467 20.16 1.89 23.05
C PRO A 467 21.28 1.01 23.62
N ASP A 468 21.92 1.45 24.70
CA ASP A 468 23.09 0.75 25.29
C ASP A 468 22.74 -0.66 25.80
N THR A 469 21.45 -0.97 25.95
CA THR A 469 20.90 -2.24 26.44
C THR A 469 20.74 -3.34 25.38
N ILE A 470 20.94 -3.06 24.08
CA ILE A 470 20.67 -4.00 22.98
C ILE A 470 21.97 -4.47 22.32
N ASP A 471 22.11 -5.77 22.01
CA ASP A 471 23.26 -6.34 21.26
C ASP A 471 23.36 -5.84 19.80
N LEU A 472 24.56 -5.87 19.20
CA LEU A 472 24.76 -5.38 17.82
C LEU A 472 24.05 -6.25 16.78
N GLY A 473 24.14 -7.58 16.88
CA GLY A 473 23.47 -8.49 15.96
C GLY A 473 21.95 -8.35 16.07
N ALA A 474 21.43 -8.28 17.31
CA ALA A 474 20.01 -8.04 17.57
C ALA A 474 19.52 -6.70 17.00
N TRP A 475 20.33 -5.64 17.14
CA TRP A 475 20.02 -4.33 16.57
C TRP A 475 20.02 -4.33 15.04
N VAL A 476 20.99 -5.00 14.40
CA VAL A 476 21.06 -5.11 12.94
C VAL A 476 19.86 -5.89 12.40
N VAL A 477 19.52 -7.05 13.00
CA VAL A 477 18.36 -7.86 12.58
C VAL A 477 17.06 -7.07 12.76
N ARG A 478 16.87 -6.39 13.90
CA ARG A 478 15.71 -5.52 14.14
C ARG A 478 15.63 -4.42 13.09
N THR A 479 16.73 -3.70 12.88
CA THR A 479 16.78 -2.58 11.95
C THR A 479 16.52 -3.05 10.52
N ALA A 480 17.17 -4.13 10.09
CA ALA A 480 16.98 -4.70 8.76
C ALA A 480 15.52 -5.09 8.53
N ARG A 481 14.90 -5.78 9.49
CA ARG A 481 13.49 -6.18 9.40
C ARG A 481 12.55 -4.98 9.35
N ILE A 482 12.75 -3.97 10.21
CA ILE A 482 11.95 -2.73 10.19
C ILE A 482 12.10 -2.03 8.82
N GLN A 483 13.32 -1.91 8.30
CA GLN A 483 13.54 -1.28 6.99
C GLN A 483 12.90 -2.09 5.85
N VAL A 484 12.97 -3.42 5.90
CA VAL A 484 12.32 -4.30 4.92
C VAL A 484 10.80 -4.12 4.94
N LEU A 485 10.17 -4.28 6.10
CA LEU A 485 8.72 -4.12 6.24
C LEU A 485 8.26 -2.68 5.97
N GLY A 486 9.12 -1.70 6.22
CA GLY A 486 8.82 -0.28 6.06
C GLY A 486 9.11 0.33 4.69
N GLY A 487 9.24 -0.48 3.65
CA GLY A 487 9.39 0.02 2.28
C GLY A 487 10.81 0.47 1.89
N TYR A 488 11.81 0.15 2.71
CA TYR A 488 13.23 0.31 2.39
C TYR A 488 13.95 -1.04 2.31
N PRO A 489 13.45 -2.00 1.51
CA PRO A 489 13.95 -3.38 1.49
C PRO A 489 15.41 -3.47 1.08
N LYS A 490 15.86 -2.65 0.14
CA LYS A 490 17.27 -2.60 -0.25
C LYS A 490 18.18 -2.15 0.89
N LEU A 491 17.78 -1.12 1.65
CA LEU A 491 18.56 -0.65 2.79
C LEU A 491 18.63 -1.72 3.89
N GLY A 492 17.50 -2.37 4.17
CA GLY A 492 17.44 -3.47 5.13
C GLY A 492 18.31 -4.65 4.70
N ALA A 493 18.20 -5.06 3.43
CA ALA A 493 18.97 -6.14 2.85
C ALA A 493 20.47 -5.84 2.79
N ASP A 494 20.87 -4.65 2.35
CA ASP A 494 22.29 -4.26 2.28
C ASP A 494 22.93 -4.19 3.68
N ASN A 495 22.20 -3.68 4.68
CA ASN A 495 22.67 -3.70 6.07
C ASN A 495 22.86 -5.13 6.60
N LEU A 496 21.92 -6.03 6.27
CA LEU A 496 21.98 -7.43 6.67
C LEU A 496 23.11 -8.16 5.94
N ASP A 497 23.23 -7.98 4.63
CA ASP A 497 24.30 -8.53 3.78
C ASP A 497 25.67 -8.09 4.28
N GLN A 498 25.86 -6.79 4.56
CA GLN A 498 27.10 -6.28 5.12
C GLN A 498 27.46 -7.00 6.42
N TRP A 499 26.50 -7.20 7.32
CA TRP A 499 26.75 -7.94 8.56
C TRP A 499 27.07 -9.42 8.30
N LEU A 500 26.26 -10.11 7.50
CA LEU A 500 26.49 -11.51 7.09
C LEU A 500 27.85 -11.69 6.42
N SER A 501 28.31 -10.71 5.64
CA SER A 501 29.59 -10.71 4.92
C SER A 501 30.80 -10.82 5.86
N THR A 502 30.66 -10.34 7.10
CA THR A 502 31.70 -10.39 8.12
C THR A 502 31.74 -11.71 8.89
N LEU A 503 30.67 -12.51 8.82
CA LEU A 503 30.54 -13.76 9.56
C LEU A 503 31.27 -14.89 8.83
N LYS A 504 31.98 -15.72 9.61
CA LYS A 504 32.54 -17.01 9.14
C LYS A 504 31.58 -18.17 9.40
N GLU A 505 30.84 -18.08 10.51
CA GLU A 505 29.91 -19.07 11.01
C GLU A 505 28.73 -18.35 11.68
N ILE A 506 27.58 -19.02 11.74
CA ILE A 506 26.35 -18.54 12.37
C ILE A 506 25.66 -19.73 13.05
N SER A 507 25.02 -19.51 14.19
CA SER A 507 24.23 -20.57 14.84
C SER A 507 22.96 -20.86 14.03
N PRO A 508 22.41 -22.09 14.09
CA PRO A 508 21.14 -22.42 13.43
C PRO A 508 20.01 -21.45 13.79
N ASP A 509 19.77 -21.17 15.07
CA ASP A 509 18.72 -20.24 15.52
C ASP A 509 18.90 -18.81 14.98
N SER A 510 20.16 -18.36 14.82
CA SER A 510 20.45 -17.04 14.26
C SER A 510 20.26 -17.04 12.75
N LEU A 511 20.61 -18.14 12.07
CA LEU A 511 20.36 -18.32 10.65
C LEU A 511 18.85 -18.30 10.38
N ASP A 512 18.03 -18.96 11.21
CA ASP A 512 16.57 -18.94 11.08
C ASP A 512 16.00 -17.52 11.22
N ARG A 513 16.48 -16.72 12.18
CA ARG A 513 16.06 -15.31 12.31
C ARG A 513 16.46 -14.45 11.11
N VAL A 514 17.60 -14.74 10.49
CA VAL A 514 18.03 -14.06 9.25
C VAL A 514 17.17 -14.53 8.07
N MET A 515 16.88 -15.82 7.98
CA MET A 515 16.01 -16.41 6.95
C MET A 515 14.59 -15.81 7.01
N GLN A 516 14.07 -15.51 8.21
CA GLN A 516 12.79 -14.79 8.36
C GLN A 516 12.77 -13.45 7.63
N ILE A 517 13.88 -12.70 7.56
CA ILE A 517 13.93 -11.43 6.82
C ILE A 517 13.91 -11.70 5.31
N MET A 518 14.52 -12.79 4.84
CA MET A 518 14.41 -13.20 3.44
C MET A 518 12.99 -13.64 3.11
N PHE A 519 12.30 -14.31 4.04
CA PHE A 519 10.88 -14.65 3.90
C PHE A 519 9.99 -13.40 3.92
N ASP A 520 10.30 -12.40 4.75
CA ASP A 520 9.61 -11.10 4.71
C ASP A 520 9.85 -10.42 3.35
N LEU A 521 11.07 -10.45 2.80
CA LEU A 521 11.36 -9.95 1.46
C LEU A 521 10.57 -10.70 0.37
N GLN A 522 10.50 -12.03 0.46
CA GLN A 522 9.68 -12.83 -0.45
C GLN A 522 8.19 -12.50 -0.31
N PHE A 523 7.70 -12.32 0.91
CA PHE A 523 6.33 -11.93 1.18
C PHE A 523 5.99 -10.55 0.62
N LEU A 524 6.96 -9.62 0.65
CA LEU A 524 6.85 -8.29 0.05
C LEU A 524 7.19 -8.25 -1.45
N GLU A 525 7.29 -9.41 -2.09
CA GLU A 525 7.62 -9.59 -3.50
C GLU A 525 8.99 -9.01 -3.91
N GLN A 526 9.85 -8.71 -2.93
CA GLN A 526 11.22 -8.25 -3.11
C GLN A 526 12.15 -9.44 -3.39
N HIS A 527 11.76 -10.27 -4.34
CA HIS A 527 12.40 -11.57 -4.58
C HIS A 527 13.83 -11.44 -5.09
N GLU A 528 14.17 -10.39 -5.86
CA GLU A 528 15.57 -10.14 -6.27
C GLU A 528 16.49 -9.91 -5.06
N LEU A 529 16.01 -9.15 -4.07
CA LEU A 529 16.76 -8.89 -2.83
C LEU A 529 16.82 -10.15 -1.95
N ALA A 530 15.74 -10.92 -1.89
CA ALA A 530 15.74 -12.22 -1.22
C ALA A 530 16.77 -13.17 -1.87
N ILE A 531 16.80 -13.27 -3.20
CA ILE A 531 17.76 -14.06 -3.98
C ILE A 531 19.19 -13.63 -3.65
N LYS A 532 19.50 -12.32 -3.68
CA LYS A 532 20.83 -11.80 -3.31
C LYS A 532 21.23 -12.20 -1.89
N LEU A 533 20.30 -12.15 -0.93
CA LEU A 533 20.58 -12.55 0.45
C LEU A 533 20.71 -14.07 0.61
N PHE A 534 19.92 -14.86 -0.11
CA PHE A 534 20.05 -16.32 -0.17
C PHE A 534 21.42 -16.71 -0.74
N GLU A 535 21.87 -16.06 -1.81
CA GLU A 535 23.21 -16.21 -2.38
C GLU A 535 24.29 -15.85 -1.36
N SER A 536 24.12 -14.74 -0.63
CA SER A 536 25.07 -14.28 0.38
C SER A 536 25.13 -15.23 1.59
N ALA A 537 23.99 -15.82 1.97
CA ALA A 537 23.91 -16.82 3.03
C ALA A 537 24.36 -18.22 2.59
N SER A 538 24.37 -18.53 1.30
CA SER A 538 24.75 -19.87 0.78
C SER A 538 26.14 -20.32 1.25
N ARG A 539 27.09 -19.38 1.42
CA ARG A 539 28.44 -19.66 1.92
C ARG A 539 28.48 -20.08 3.39
N LEU A 540 27.41 -19.84 4.13
CA LEU A 540 27.23 -20.21 5.54
C LEU A 540 26.49 -21.54 5.69
N ILE A 541 25.90 -22.06 4.60
CA ILE A 541 25.24 -23.37 4.56
C ILE A 541 26.28 -24.50 4.66
N ARG A 542 25.94 -25.55 5.40
CA ARG A 542 26.83 -26.69 5.68
C ARG A 542 26.18 -28.07 5.45
N THR A 543 24.87 -28.14 5.21
CA THR A 543 24.16 -29.42 5.05
C THR A 543 23.38 -29.51 3.74
N ALA A 544 23.13 -30.74 3.28
CA ALA A 544 22.30 -31.00 2.09
C ALA A 544 20.85 -30.53 2.30
N ASP A 545 20.32 -30.64 3.52
CA ASP A 545 18.98 -30.18 3.89
C ASP A 545 18.83 -28.65 3.76
N GLN A 546 19.81 -27.91 4.28
CA GLN A 546 19.86 -26.45 4.13
C GLN A 546 19.98 -26.04 2.66
N LYS A 547 20.75 -26.79 1.85
CA LYS A 547 20.85 -26.55 0.41
C LYS A 547 19.52 -26.79 -0.30
N ARG A 548 18.85 -27.91 -0.01
CA ARG A 548 17.52 -28.26 -0.54
C ARG A 548 16.49 -27.18 -0.22
N GLU A 549 16.49 -26.69 1.02
CA GLU A 549 15.65 -25.58 1.49
C GLU A 549 15.96 -24.29 0.74
N LEU A 550 17.24 -23.94 0.59
CA LEU A 550 17.65 -22.76 -0.16
C LEU A 550 17.13 -22.80 -1.60
N PHE A 551 17.28 -23.90 -2.33
CA PHE A 551 16.76 -24.03 -3.70
C PHE A 551 15.25 -23.91 -3.77
N TYR A 552 14.53 -24.47 -2.78
CA TYR A 552 13.08 -24.34 -2.71
C TYR A 552 12.65 -22.88 -2.53
N TRP A 553 13.26 -22.19 -1.56
CA TRP A 553 12.93 -20.78 -1.28
C TRP A 553 13.40 -19.84 -2.40
N MET A 554 14.55 -20.11 -3.04
CA MET A 554 14.95 -19.39 -4.24
C MET A 554 14.00 -19.66 -5.42
N GLY A 555 13.53 -20.89 -5.60
CA GLY A 555 12.52 -21.22 -6.61
C GLY A 555 11.22 -20.46 -6.39
N GLN A 556 10.76 -20.37 -5.14
CA GLN A 556 9.62 -19.53 -4.78
C GLN A 556 9.88 -18.04 -5.06
N SER A 557 11.11 -17.57 -4.86
CA SER A 557 11.49 -16.19 -5.19
C SER A 557 11.45 -15.94 -6.70
N TRP A 558 12.02 -16.83 -7.51
CA TRP A 558 11.96 -16.75 -8.96
C TRP A 558 10.52 -16.81 -9.48
N LEU A 559 9.66 -17.62 -8.85
CA LEU A 559 8.25 -17.68 -9.22
C LEU A 559 7.58 -16.33 -8.99
N GLY A 560 7.94 -15.66 -7.90
CA GLY A 560 7.36 -14.39 -7.52
C GLY A 560 7.86 -13.18 -8.30
N ILE A 561 9.04 -13.22 -8.94
CA ILE A 561 9.42 -12.21 -9.96
C ILE A 561 8.94 -12.55 -11.37
N ASP A 562 7.87 -13.35 -11.46
CA ASP A 562 7.25 -13.81 -12.72
C ASP A 562 8.28 -14.40 -13.68
N GLU A 563 9.23 -15.15 -13.12
CA GLU A 563 10.10 -16.04 -13.84
C GLU A 563 9.66 -17.49 -13.55
N PRO A 564 8.39 -17.86 -13.81
CA PRO A 564 7.81 -19.15 -13.40
C PRO A 564 8.54 -20.33 -14.03
N ALA A 565 9.12 -20.10 -15.19
CA ALA A 565 9.97 -21.05 -15.87
C ALA A 565 11.30 -21.30 -15.13
N ARG A 566 11.98 -20.23 -14.70
CA ARG A 566 13.18 -20.35 -13.85
C ARG A 566 12.83 -20.99 -12.50
N ALA A 567 11.71 -20.59 -11.92
CA ALA A 567 11.21 -21.18 -10.68
C ALA A 567 10.98 -22.69 -10.79
N ALA A 568 10.33 -23.15 -11.87
CA ALA A 568 10.12 -24.56 -12.14
C ALA A 568 11.46 -25.32 -12.11
N ALA A 569 12.50 -24.76 -12.71
CA ALA A 569 13.82 -25.37 -12.69
C ALA A 569 14.44 -25.46 -11.29
N TYR A 570 14.33 -24.41 -10.46
CA TYR A 570 14.81 -24.44 -9.06
C TYR A 570 14.02 -25.42 -8.18
N PHE A 571 12.71 -25.54 -8.39
CA PHE A 571 11.89 -26.53 -7.70
C PHE A 571 12.23 -27.97 -8.12
N LEU A 572 12.47 -28.22 -9.41
CA LEU A 572 12.93 -29.52 -9.89
C LEU A 572 14.30 -29.87 -9.29
N GLU A 573 15.19 -28.90 -9.15
CA GLU A 573 16.49 -29.11 -8.49
C GLU A 573 16.34 -29.41 -6.99
N SER A 574 15.47 -28.68 -6.28
CA SER A 574 15.13 -29.00 -4.88
C SER A 574 14.55 -30.41 -4.73
N ALA A 575 13.71 -30.85 -5.69
CA ALA A 575 13.18 -32.20 -5.72
C ALA A 575 14.26 -33.27 -5.97
N ASN A 576 15.23 -33.00 -6.84
CA ASN A 576 16.36 -33.88 -7.13
C ASN A 576 17.32 -34.02 -5.94
N LEU A 577 17.55 -32.93 -5.20
CA LEU A 577 18.38 -32.93 -3.98
C LEU A 577 17.72 -33.64 -2.80
N SER A 578 16.44 -34.02 -2.91
CA SER A 578 15.73 -34.74 -1.86
C SER A 578 16.16 -36.21 -1.82
N GLY A 579 16.64 -36.66 -0.67
CA GLY A 579 17.06 -38.05 -0.47
C GLY A 579 15.88 -39.04 -0.47
N PRO A 580 16.15 -40.36 -0.48
CA PRO A 580 15.12 -41.41 -0.51
C PRO A 580 14.10 -41.34 0.65
N ASN A 581 14.47 -40.71 1.77
CA ASN A 581 13.64 -40.59 2.97
C ASN A 581 12.78 -39.31 2.99
N ASP A 582 13.03 -38.34 2.11
CA ASP A 582 12.34 -37.03 2.09
C ASP A 582 11.23 -36.97 1.03
N LEU A 583 10.47 -38.06 0.93
CA LEU A 583 9.43 -38.23 -0.09
C LEU A 583 8.38 -37.11 -0.05
N LEU A 584 8.07 -36.56 1.13
CA LEU A 584 7.12 -35.46 1.28
C LEU A 584 7.67 -34.15 0.71
N TRP A 585 8.94 -33.83 0.96
CA TRP A 585 9.59 -32.65 0.39
C TRP A 585 9.68 -32.74 -1.12
N ARG A 586 10.17 -33.89 -1.63
CA ARG A 586 10.28 -34.14 -3.07
C ARG A 586 8.95 -33.96 -3.79
N ARG A 587 7.86 -34.50 -3.23
CA ARG A 587 6.51 -34.33 -3.77
C ARG A 587 6.04 -32.89 -3.72
N SER A 588 6.33 -32.16 -2.64
CA SER A 588 6.01 -30.74 -2.52
C SER A 588 6.74 -29.93 -3.61
N ALA A 589 8.05 -30.15 -3.78
CA ALA A 589 8.87 -29.46 -4.77
C ALA A 589 8.44 -29.78 -6.21
N LEU A 590 8.20 -31.04 -6.56
CA LEU A 590 7.66 -31.42 -7.88
C LEU A 590 6.28 -30.80 -8.13
N TYR A 591 5.43 -30.74 -7.10
CA TYR A 591 4.11 -30.14 -7.24
C TYR A 591 4.18 -28.63 -7.48
N GLN A 592 5.09 -27.94 -6.78
CA GLN A 592 5.38 -26.53 -7.04
C GLN A 592 5.99 -26.31 -8.43
N ALA A 593 6.86 -27.21 -8.90
CA ALA A 593 7.38 -27.16 -10.26
C ALA A 593 6.26 -27.28 -11.30
N GLY A 594 5.33 -28.23 -11.15
CA GLY A 594 4.17 -28.36 -12.03
C GLY A 594 3.26 -27.13 -12.02
N LEU A 595 3.05 -26.52 -10.85
CA LEU A 595 2.29 -25.27 -10.73
C LEU A 595 3.02 -24.10 -11.41
N ALA A 596 4.34 -24.00 -11.25
CA ALA A 596 5.16 -22.99 -11.88
C ALA A 596 5.17 -23.16 -13.42
N LEU A 597 5.21 -24.40 -13.92
CA LEU A 597 5.03 -24.69 -15.36
C LEU A 597 3.64 -24.26 -15.84
N GLU A 598 2.56 -24.61 -15.14
CA GLU A 598 1.20 -24.17 -15.46
C GLU A 598 1.09 -22.64 -15.48
N ALA A 599 1.74 -21.95 -14.53
CA ALA A 599 1.80 -20.49 -14.42
C ALA A 599 2.63 -19.85 -15.55
N ALA A 600 3.69 -20.52 -15.98
CA ALA A 600 4.44 -20.15 -17.19
C ALA A 600 3.62 -20.36 -18.47
N THR A 601 2.38 -20.86 -18.38
CA THR A 601 1.52 -21.35 -19.47
C THR A 601 2.10 -22.55 -20.21
N PHE A 602 3.06 -23.22 -19.57
CA PHE A 602 3.76 -24.38 -20.09
C PHE A 602 2.93 -25.63 -19.81
N TYR A 603 1.74 -25.68 -20.41
CA TYR A 603 0.70 -26.65 -20.09
C TYR A 603 1.05 -28.07 -20.51
N ASP A 604 1.81 -28.25 -21.59
CA ASP A 604 2.28 -29.60 -21.97
C ASP A 604 3.30 -30.10 -20.95
N ASP A 605 4.17 -29.20 -20.48
CA ASP A 605 5.21 -29.48 -19.50
C ASP A 605 4.61 -29.77 -18.11
N ALA A 606 3.66 -28.94 -17.68
CA ALA A 606 2.93 -29.12 -16.43
C ALA A 606 2.17 -30.47 -16.40
N THR A 607 1.61 -30.87 -17.54
CA THR A 607 0.89 -32.15 -17.68
C THR A 607 1.80 -33.34 -17.39
N GLN A 608 3.04 -33.32 -17.89
CA GLN A 608 4.01 -34.39 -17.68
C GLN A 608 4.44 -34.48 -16.21
N VAL A 609 4.75 -33.34 -15.58
CA VAL A 609 5.12 -33.30 -14.15
C VAL A 609 3.96 -33.80 -13.27
N TYR A 610 2.71 -33.44 -13.59
CA TYR A 610 1.56 -33.93 -12.84
C TYR A 610 1.28 -35.43 -13.05
N GLN A 611 1.51 -35.96 -14.25
CA GLN A 611 1.38 -37.40 -14.51
C GLN A 611 2.44 -38.20 -13.74
N GLN A 612 3.68 -37.70 -13.65
CA GLN A 612 4.73 -38.30 -12.83
C GLN A 612 4.37 -38.29 -11.34
N LEU A 613 3.84 -37.17 -10.84
CA LEU A 613 3.35 -37.09 -9.47
C LEU A 613 2.19 -38.06 -9.20
N LEU A 614 1.33 -38.28 -10.20
CA LEU A 614 0.17 -39.16 -10.08
C LEU A 614 0.58 -40.64 -10.02
N SER A 615 1.61 -41.07 -10.77
CA SER A 615 2.12 -42.44 -10.70
C SER A 615 2.72 -42.79 -9.33
N ASP A 616 3.26 -41.78 -8.65
CA ASP A 616 3.98 -41.94 -7.38
C ASP A 616 3.10 -41.65 -6.15
N ALA A 617 1.85 -41.22 -6.34
CA ALA A 617 0.92 -40.86 -5.28
C ALA A 617 0.08 -42.06 -4.84
N ASN A 618 0.11 -42.37 -3.52
CA ASN A 618 -0.76 -43.39 -2.89
C ASN A 618 -1.97 -42.77 -2.17
N ASP A 619 -2.03 -41.45 -2.07
CA ASP A 619 -3.11 -40.72 -1.40
C ASP A 619 -4.22 -40.35 -2.41
N ALA A 620 -5.42 -40.87 -2.17
CA ALA A 620 -6.60 -40.63 -3.00
C ALA A 620 -6.94 -39.14 -3.13
N LYS A 621 -6.67 -38.33 -2.10
CA LYS A 621 -6.96 -36.88 -2.13
C LYS A 621 -5.98 -36.14 -3.04
N LEU A 622 -4.70 -36.49 -2.99
CA LEU A 622 -3.69 -35.97 -3.92
C LEU A 622 -3.95 -36.41 -5.35
N GLN A 623 -4.31 -37.67 -5.56
CA GLN A 623 -4.67 -38.19 -6.89
C GLN A 623 -5.85 -37.42 -7.49
N ALA A 624 -6.93 -37.22 -6.72
CA ALA A 624 -8.08 -36.44 -7.16
C ALA A 624 -7.69 -34.98 -7.50
N LYS A 625 -6.80 -34.37 -6.71
CA LYS A 625 -6.32 -33.00 -6.95
C LYS A 625 -5.48 -32.89 -8.22
N LEU A 626 -4.58 -33.85 -8.47
CA LEU A 626 -3.75 -33.88 -9.69
C LEU A 626 -4.61 -34.15 -10.93
N GLN A 627 -5.57 -35.07 -10.85
CA GLN A 627 -6.54 -35.32 -11.91
C GLN A 627 -7.40 -34.08 -12.20
N TYR A 628 -7.83 -33.38 -11.14
CA TYR A 628 -8.54 -32.12 -11.28
C TYR A 628 -7.68 -31.05 -11.96
N ARG A 629 -6.40 -30.91 -11.61
CA ARG A 629 -5.46 -29.98 -12.27
C ARG A 629 -5.25 -30.31 -13.74
N LEU A 630 -5.07 -31.58 -14.07
CA LEU A 630 -5.00 -32.05 -15.47
C LEU A 630 -6.29 -31.70 -16.24
N ALA A 631 -7.45 -31.86 -15.62
CA ALA A 631 -8.73 -31.44 -16.20
C ALA A 631 -8.85 -29.91 -16.32
N GLN A 632 -8.32 -29.14 -15.36
CA GLN A 632 -8.27 -27.67 -15.44
C GLN A 632 -7.37 -27.19 -16.55
N ILE A 633 -6.21 -27.83 -16.76
CA ILE A 633 -5.34 -27.55 -17.90
C ILE A 633 -6.08 -27.84 -19.21
N GLN A 634 -6.81 -28.96 -19.32
CA GLN A 634 -7.63 -29.27 -20.50
C GLN A 634 -8.75 -28.23 -20.72
N LEU A 635 -9.41 -27.78 -19.66
CA LEU A 635 -10.42 -26.70 -19.73
C LEU A 635 -9.81 -25.34 -20.06
N ALA A 636 -8.62 -25.04 -19.56
CA ALA A 636 -7.89 -23.81 -19.83
C ALA A 636 -7.45 -23.75 -21.30
N ARG A 637 -7.01 -24.89 -21.86
CA ARG A 637 -6.77 -25.05 -23.30
C ARG A 637 -8.03 -24.77 -24.12
N ILE A 638 -9.18 -25.35 -23.74
CA ILE A 638 -10.46 -25.11 -24.43
C ILE A 638 -10.88 -23.63 -24.35
N ARG A 639 -10.62 -22.94 -23.23
CA ARG A 639 -10.89 -21.50 -23.07
C ARG A 639 -9.90 -20.60 -23.80
N GLN A 640 -8.67 -21.06 -24.00
CA GLN A 640 -7.68 -20.38 -24.83
C GLN A 640 -7.96 -20.57 -26.34
N GLU A 641 -8.52 -21.70 -26.77
CA GLU A 641 -8.86 -21.99 -28.18
C GLU A 641 -10.24 -21.44 -28.62
N GLY A 642 -11.11 -21.08 -27.67
CA GLY A 642 -12.45 -20.50 -27.92
C GLY A 642 -12.52 -18.96 -27.82
N ARG A 643 -11.39 -18.30 -27.59
CA ARG A 643 -11.18 -16.84 -27.66
C ARG A 643 -10.27 -16.54 -28.84
#